data_AF-A0A550BZY1-F1
#
_entry.id   AF-A0A550BZY1-F1
#
_cell.length_a   1.000
_cell.length_b   1.000
_cell.length_c   1.000
_cell.angle_alpha   90.00
_cell.angle_beta   90.00
_cell.angle_gamma   90.00
#
_symmetry.space_group_name_H-M   'P 1'
#
loop_
_entity.id
_entity.type
_entity.pdbx_description
1 polymer ?
#
loop_
_entity_poly.entity_id
_entity_poly.type
_entity_poly.pdbx_seq_one_letter_code
_entity_poly.pdbx_strand_id
1 'polypeptide(L)'
;MKRAFLKKSKGARTASSGATQPHKPSRAQKIDTGGGGNGSNRLDKNTKRKDMPKGPSPRVNSSYGVVTKAGADDLDGSEIAQTDCMVAKPGEVDQRDEATIHVTIPIMWNDLALHSEEERIDSWCEAIMDIATKRHIFSKPGFPKPVSHPPHPLHCVASARDKGLGVFATRDIKEGELILAERAILMVPANVPSAGVYLPGHFTIEELLQERMNLWEKKLQSFVDRMLPERRATLMALANSNKHDGSGPILGRIRTNGFGGNSQWTWRGDGEPSGRYTLVYDQISRLNHSCRPNAAYTFYDASFSMGVHAVRDIAAGEEILISYVLLCHPYEERKAQLAPYGIDCKCDACVGHIISDARRARILPYISPDLAAPLAPQIGRYRSQIAILEQEGLQAMDLYLSSHMGLTVLYAVFGDKSKVEELGNRMERLSKRTNQDGKSWIRVTSPGLEVFTVVLGCTSRIIAAHQATRGQLDMQAEAILERASSLANLELQRIGYVPSNEEVLEIKDISHELFSESGQLLAEIRRLRQLRMRISVQLDINRSIASPVRRLPLEVLSEIFCHLVNAVESPSDKTFLATHTLSHVCRAWRAAARNTPRLWTSISSLVRLPSSRIVHTGHVFDQAALSGALPLHIFHPLLNDNVLARLLALLQPYAAQWKSVSLRGSCATFESVPILNLPALDDAHIRLSGPSTLRPLNLLGGASTLRRLTVRCIRREAEGFIWAPFEFPRLSSLTSLTLTALPTTTVLSALQYCSDTLVFLHVELYRLRSEQPLPTNQYTKMTSLLKIELSDSGHEILGYIRAPVLEEVILQRIVVDEDGDPFVSLSAFASRQLPNQSLQRLTLSLIESPEDQETFLYCLERLDRLRELRIVDAPGSPPLLTAELFSRMNCIEDSQCLLPELTKLSLRFYPRDELPEEIRIALYGMVASREEAYPFSLRKVHVLQYLEL
;
A
#
# COMPACT_ATOMS: atom_id res chain seq x y z
N MET A 1 -17.57 -52.38 38.79
CA MET A 1 -18.88 -53.08 38.64
C MET A 1 -20.01 -52.14 39.05
N LYS A 2 -21.23 -52.33 38.51
CA LYS A 2 -22.57 -51.85 38.97
C LYS A 2 -22.67 -50.40 39.52
N ARG A 3 -23.25 -49.43 38.80
CA ARG A 3 -24.71 -49.11 38.65
C ARG A 3 -25.53 -48.95 39.95
N ALA A 4 -25.67 -47.68 40.36
CA ALA A 4 -26.91 -46.87 40.29
C ALA A 4 -28.02 -46.91 41.38
N PHE A 5 -28.79 -45.80 41.39
CA PHE A 5 -30.05 -45.48 42.11
C PHE A 5 -30.00 -45.21 43.64
N LEU A 6 -30.92 -44.45 44.26
CA LEU A 6 -31.64 -43.18 43.99
C LEU A 6 -32.67 -42.91 45.13
N LYS A 7 -33.16 -41.66 45.29
CA LYS A 7 -34.38 -41.25 46.06
C LYS A 7 -34.26 -41.28 47.61
N LYS A 8 -34.94 -40.43 48.41
CA LYS A 8 -35.71 -39.18 48.17
C LYS A 8 -36.03 -38.48 49.53
N SER A 9 -36.19 -37.15 49.52
CA SER A 9 -37.25 -36.30 50.15
C SER A 9 -37.87 -36.65 51.52
N LYS A 10 -38.36 -35.74 52.38
CA LYS A 10 -38.69 -34.29 52.30
C LYS A 10 -39.11 -33.81 53.71
N GLY A 11 -39.10 -32.48 53.94
CA GLY A 11 -39.92 -31.84 55.00
C GLY A 11 -39.16 -31.38 56.26
N ALA A 12 -39.54 -30.31 56.97
CA ALA A 12 -39.75 -28.89 56.60
C ALA A 12 -40.37 -28.13 57.79
N ARG A 13 -39.98 -26.84 57.99
CA ARG A 13 -40.61 -25.81 58.88
C ARG A 13 -40.44 -26.05 60.40
N THR A 14 -40.40 -25.06 61.31
CA THR A 14 -40.37 -23.56 61.33
C THR A 14 -39.90 -23.17 62.76
N ALA A 15 -39.07 -22.17 63.10
CA ALA A 15 -38.85 -20.77 62.72
C ALA A 15 -39.40 -19.75 63.76
N SER A 16 -38.50 -18.96 64.36
CA SER A 16 -38.74 -17.68 65.07
C SER A 16 -37.37 -16.94 65.20
N SER A 17 -37.05 -15.96 64.36
CA SER A 17 -37.35 -14.50 64.47
C SER A 17 -36.59 -13.79 65.62
N GLY A 18 -35.83 -12.72 65.39
CA GLY A 18 -35.51 -12.06 64.11
C GLY A 18 -34.75 -10.73 64.28
N ALA A 19 -34.45 -10.06 63.17
CA ALA A 19 -34.06 -8.66 63.10
C ALA A 19 -34.42 -8.11 61.71
N THR A 20 -35.01 -6.91 61.63
CA THR A 20 -35.53 -6.31 60.38
C THR A 20 -35.19 -4.83 60.26
N GLN A 21 -34.50 -4.50 59.16
CA GLN A 21 -34.77 -3.47 58.13
C GLN A 21 -35.31 -2.07 58.51
N PRO A 22 -34.86 -1.05 57.76
CA PRO A 22 -35.58 -0.52 56.58
C PRO A 22 -34.65 -0.36 55.34
N HIS A 23 -35.02 0.10 54.12
CA HIS A 23 -36.30 0.39 53.44
C HIS A 23 -36.08 0.24 51.89
N LYS A 24 -37.16 0.12 51.10
CA LYS A 24 -37.21 0.28 49.62
C LYS A 24 -38.08 1.49 49.24
N PRO A 25 -38.00 2.01 48.00
CA PRO A 25 -38.96 1.68 46.92
C PRO A 25 -38.27 1.38 45.56
N SER A 26 -38.93 1.14 44.41
CA SER A 26 -40.00 0.19 44.07
C SER A 26 -40.25 0.21 42.53
N ARG A 27 -40.48 -0.97 41.91
CA ARG A 27 -41.57 -1.35 40.95
C ARG A 27 -41.98 -0.33 39.84
N ALA A 28 -42.21 -0.67 38.57
CA ALA A 28 -42.53 -1.94 37.89
C ALA A 28 -41.70 -2.07 36.57
N GLN A 29 -42.03 -2.80 35.48
CA GLN A 29 -43.17 -3.65 35.06
C GLN A 29 -42.70 -4.84 34.17
N LYS A 30 -43.38 -5.14 33.05
CA LYS A 30 -43.04 -6.11 31.98
C LYS A 30 -43.43 -5.57 30.62
N ILE A 31 -42.64 -5.82 29.57
CA ILE A 31 -43.10 -6.33 28.24
C ILE A 31 -42.01 -7.32 27.74
N ASP A 32 -42.41 -8.40 27.08
CA ASP A 32 -41.53 -9.40 26.43
C ASP A 32 -40.85 -8.86 25.16
N THR A 33 -39.69 -9.41 24.78
CA THR A 33 -39.44 -10.05 23.45
C THR A 33 -37.97 -10.46 23.24
N GLY A 34 -37.76 -11.61 22.58
CA GLY A 34 -36.64 -11.87 21.67
C GLY A 34 -35.23 -12.02 22.24
N GLY A 35 -34.75 -13.26 22.39
CA GLY A 35 -33.32 -13.55 22.60
C GLY A 35 -32.52 -13.65 21.29
N GLY A 36 -31.24 -13.29 21.32
CA GLY A 36 -30.30 -13.45 20.21
C GLY A 36 -28.84 -13.41 20.68
N GLY A 37 -28.23 -14.59 20.89
CA GLY A 37 -26.85 -14.69 21.39
C GLY A 37 -25.81 -14.67 20.26
N ASN A 38 -24.97 -13.64 20.21
CA ASN A 38 -23.85 -13.57 19.26
C ASN A 38 -22.67 -14.47 19.68
N GLY A 39 -22.59 -15.66 19.08
CA GLY A 39 -21.46 -16.58 19.23
C GLY A 39 -20.27 -16.19 18.33
N SER A 40 -19.30 -15.45 18.86
CA SER A 40 -18.05 -15.15 18.14
C SER A 40 -17.11 -16.37 18.13
N ASN A 41 -17.05 -17.12 17.03
CA ASN A 41 -16.11 -18.22 16.88
C ASN A 41 -14.66 -17.72 16.74
N ARG A 42 -13.86 -17.94 17.79
CA ARG A 42 -12.39 -17.90 17.70
C ARG A 42 -11.92 -19.05 16.80
N LEU A 43 -11.18 -18.74 15.74
CA LEU A 43 -10.37 -19.71 14.99
C LEU A 43 -8.89 -19.50 15.27
N ASP A 44 -8.19 -20.60 15.52
CA ASP A 44 -6.78 -20.64 15.94
C ASP A 44 -5.84 -20.05 14.88
N LYS A 45 -4.99 -19.11 15.28
CA LYS A 45 -4.02 -18.44 14.40
C LYS A 45 -2.62 -19.01 14.61
N ASN A 46 -2.35 -20.20 14.08
CA ASN A 46 -1.01 -20.80 14.16
C ASN A 46 -0.59 -21.65 12.94
N THR A 47 -0.82 -21.14 11.73
CA THR A 47 -0.19 -21.67 10.49
C THR A 47 0.63 -20.59 9.79
N LYS A 48 1.92 -20.87 9.55
CA LYS A 48 2.86 -19.95 8.89
C LYS A 48 2.53 -19.84 7.39
N ARG A 49 1.88 -18.75 6.99
CA ARG A 49 1.47 -18.47 5.58
C ARG A 49 2.60 -18.01 4.63
N LYS A 50 3.89 -18.25 4.92
CA LYS A 50 4.99 -17.63 4.14
C LYS A 50 5.41 -18.38 2.87
N ASP A 51 5.09 -19.66 2.73
CA ASP A 51 5.69 -20.52 1.68
C ASP A 51 4.66 -21.19 0.74
N MET A 52 3.48 -20.58 0.52
CA MET A 52 2.51 -21.10 -0.46
C MET A 52 2.79 -20.56 -1.87
N PRO A 53 2.74 -21.42 -2.92
CA PRO A 53 2.88 -20.98 -4.30
C PRO A 53 1.76 -19.98 -4.65
N LYS A 54 2.14 -18.87 -5.30
CA LYS A 54 1.18 -17.86 -5.75
C LYS A 54 0.29 -18.49 -6.84
N GLY A 55 -1.02 -18.40 -6.64
CA GLY A 55 -2.01 -18.62 -7.70
C GLY A 55 -2.31 -17.30 -8.41
N PRO A 56 -3.20 -17.31 -9.43
CA PRO A 56 -3.73 -16.07 -10.01
C PRO A 56 -4.28 -15.16 -8.91
N SER A 57 -4.02 -13.85 -9.03
CA SER A 57 -4.48 -12.84 -8.05
C SER A 57 -6.00 -12.89 -7.91
N PRO A 58 -6.55 -13.17 -6.72
CA PRO A 58 -8.00 -13.34 -6.55
C PRO A 58 -8.77 -12.05 -6.89
N ARG A 59 -10.04 -12.20 -7.28
CA ARG A 59 -10.97 -11.08 -7.50
C ARG A 59 -11.04 -10.19 -6.25
N VAL A 60 -11.17 -8.87 -6.45
CA VAL A 60 -11.12 -7.89 -5.36
C VAL A 60 -12.50 -7.74 -4.72
N ASN A 61 -12.88 -8.71 -3.89
CA ASN A 61 -14.05 -8.60 -3.02
C ASN A 61 -13.61 -8.23 -1.59
N SER A 62 -13.41 -6.94 -1.36
CA SER A 62 -13.51 -6.34 -0.03
C SER A 62 -14.98 -6.40 0.40
N SER A 63 -15.26 -6.90 1.59
CA SER A 63 -16.59 -6.85 2.21
C SER A 63 -16.55 -5.90 3.41
N TYR A 64 -17.53 -5.00 3.50
CA TYR A 64 -17.64 -4.03 4.60
C TYR A 64 -18.55 -4.51 5.75
N GLY A 65 -19.14 -5.71 5.65
CA GLY A 65 -20.08 -6.26 6.64
C GLY A 65 -21.53 -6.24 6.16
N VAL A 66 -22.48 -6.38 7.09
CA VAL A 66 -23.92 -6.16 6.83
C VAL A 66 -24.30 -4.88 7.56
N VAL A 67 -24.89 -3.92 6.85
CA VAL A 67 -25.25 -2.61 7.41
C VAL A 67 -26.75 -2.58 7.72
N THR A 68 -27.11 -2.31 8.97
CA THR A 68 -28.50 -2.03 9.34
C THR A 68 -28.96 -0.74 8.68
N LYS A 69 -30.06 -0.80 7.91
CA LYS A 69 -30.52 0.25 6.98
C LYS A 69 -29.68 0.44 5.69
N ALA A 70 -29.03 -0.61 5.18
CA ALA A 70 -28.43 -0.56 3.83
C ALA A 70 -29.45 -0.07 2.78
N GLY A 71 -29.13 1.03 2.08
CA GLY A 71 -30.02 1.66 1.09
C GLY A 71 -31.11 2.58 1.66
N ALA A 72 -30.91 3.15 2.85
CA ALA A 72 -31.70 4.31 3.29
C ALA A 72 -31.46 5.54 2.41
N ASP A 73 -32.48 6.39 2.30
CA ASP A 73 -32.43 7.67 1.58
C ASP A 73 -31.35 8.61 2.14
N ASP A 74 -30.96 9.60 1.33
CA ASP A 74 -29.95 10.62 1.66
C ASP A 74 -30.17 11.21 3.06
N LEU A 75 -29.10 11.25 3.87
CA LEU A 75 -29.15 11.88 5.19
C LEU A 75 -29.13 13.41 5.03
N ASP A 76 -30.18 14.08 5.51
CA ASP A 76 -30.34 15.54 5.41
C ASP A 76 -29.06 16.29 5.84
N GLY A 77 -28.48 17.05 4.89
CA GLY A 77 -27.33 17.93 5.13
C GLY A 77 -26.00 17.52 4.46
N SER A 78 -25.98 16.50 3.60
CA SER A 78 -24.79 16.18 2.78
C SER A 78 -24.72 17.01 1.49
N GLU A 79 -23.66 17.80 1.30
CA GLU A 79 -23.37 18.50 0.04
C GLU A 79 -22.31 17.75 -0.80
N ILE A 80 -22.53 17.66 -2.11
CA ILE A 80 -21.55 17.14 -3.07
C ILE A 80 -20.64 18.29 -3.50
N ALA A 81 -19.37 18.24 -3.12
CA ALA A 81 -18.37 19.12 -3.73
C ALA A 81 -18.25 18.78 -5.23
N GLN A 82 -18.73 19.69 -6.11
CA GLN A 82 -18.46 19.63 -7.54
C GLN A 82 -16.94 19.74 -7.75
N THR A 83 -16.28 18.60 -7.91
CA THR A 83 -14.93 18.55 -8.44
C THR A 83 -15.05 18.55 -9.95
N ASP A 84 -14.61 19.63 -10.61
CA ASP A 84 -14.55 19.72 -12.07
C ASP A 84 -13.58 18.68 -12.61
N CYS A 85 -14.10 17.50 -12.98
CA CYS A 85 -13.32 16.43 -13.57
C CYS A 85 -12.95 16.81 -15.01
N MET A 86 -11.78 17.43 -15.16
CA MET A 86 -11.19 17.73 -16.46
C MET A 86 -11.12 16.47 -17.34
N VAL A 87 -11.75 16.54 -18.51
CA VAL A 87 -11.58 15.54 -19.57
C VAL A 87 -10.20 15.77 -20.16
N ALA A 88 -9.25 14.89 -19.84
CA ALA A 88 -7.86 15.09 -20.20
C ALA A 88 -7.66 15.02 -21.73
N LYS A 89 -7.15 16.11 -22.34
CA LYS A 89 -6.85 16.13 -23.78
C LYS A 89 -5.73 15.13 -24.14
N PRO A 90 -5.62 14.70 -25.42
CA PRO A 90 -4.66 13.67 -25.84
C PRO A 90 -3.16 13.99 -25.68
N GLY A 91 -2.78 15.21 -25.26
CA GLY A 91 -1.38 15.65 -25.18
C GLY A 91 -0.97 16.45 -23.93
N GLU A 92 -1.89 16.69 -22.98
CA GLU A 92 -1.56 17.44 -21.75
C GLU A 92 -0.90 16.50 -20.71
N VAL A 93 0.36 16.79 -20.34
CA VAL A 93 1.17 16.00 -19.40
C VAL A 93 1.53 16.78 -18.12
N ASP A 94 1.41 18.12 -18.16
CA ASP A 94 1.88 19.09 -17.16
C ASP A 94 0.87 19.32 -16.02
N GLN A 95 0.45 18.23 -15.37
CA GLN A 95 -0.44 18.27 -14.21
C GLN A 95 0.12 17.39 -13.08
N ARG A 96 -0.26 17.72 -11.83
CA ARG A 96 0.24 17.05 -10.61
C ARG A 96 -0.08 15.54 -10.64
N ASP A 97 0.90 14.70 -10.27
CA ASP A 97 0.82 13.23 -10.29
C ASP A 97 -0.39 12.62 -9.58
N GLU A 98 -0.89 13.31 -8.54
CA GLU A 98 -1.96 12.86 -7.66
C GLU A 98 -3.36 13.31 -8.12
N ALA A 99 -3.47 14.12 -9.17
CA ALA A 99 -4.75 14.60 -9.66
C ALA A 99 -5.63 13.46 -10.22
N THR A 100 -6.89 13.41 -9.80
CA THR A 100 -7.88 12.46 -10.31
C THR A 100 -8.43 12.92 -11.66
N ILE A 101 -8.33 12.08 -12.69
CA ILE A 101 -8.85 12.36 -14.03
C ILE A 101 -9.85 11.29 -14.49
N HIS A 102 -10.74 11.70 -15.39
CA HIS A 102 -11.60 10.80 -16.17
C HIS A 102 -11.00 10.68 -17.58
N VAL A 103 -10.78 9.45 -18.06
CA VAL A 103 -10.10 9.19 -19.33
C VAL A 103 -10.62 7.93 -20.03
N THR A 104 -10.73 7.98 -21.35
CA THR A 104 -10.96 6.79 -22.20
C THR A 104 -9.63 6.12 -22.53
N ILE A 105 -9.60 4.78 -22.55
CA ILE A 105 -8.39 3.99 -22.84
C ILE A 105 -8.68 2.97 -23.95
N PRO A 106 -8.12 3.13 -25.16
CA PRO A 106 -7.31 4.27 -25.61
C PRO A 106 -8.09 5.61 -25.61
N ILE A 107 -7.39 6.74 -25.72
CA ILE A 107 -8.04 8.06 -25.76
C ILE A 107 -8.80 8.18 -27.08
N MET A 108 -10.12 8.16 -26.99
CA MET A 108 -11.05 8.22 -28.13
C MET A 108 -11.92 9.47 -28.06
N TRP A 109 -12.29 9.98 -29.22
CA TRP A 109 -13.28 11.05 -29.38
C TRP A 109 -14.69 10.46 -29.26
N ASN A 110 -15.65 11.24 -28.73
CA ASN A 110 -17.02 10.77 -28.45
C ASN A 110 -17.88 10.46 -29.70
N ASP A 111 -17.40 10.71 -30.91
CA ASP A 111 -18.14 10.46 -32.14
C ASP A 111 -17.90 9.04 -32.67
N LEU A 112 -18.95 8.21 -32.63
CA LEU A 112 -18.93 6.83 -33.10
C LEU A 112 -18.84 6.67 -34.62
N ALA A 113 -19.15 7.73 -35.39
CA ALA A 113 -19.07 7.68 -36.85
C ALA A 113 -17.62 7.76 -37.37
N LEU A 114 -16.66 8.08 -36.51
CA LEU A 114 -15.25 8.27 -36.86
C LEU A 114 -14.37 7.02 -36.63
N HIS A 115 -14.90 5.97 -36.00
CA HIS A 115 -14.13 4.79 -35.58
C HIS A 115 -14.39 3.59 -36.50
N SER A 116 -13.35 2.81 -36.81
CA SER A 116 -13.46 1.60 -37.64
C SER A 116 -14.23 0.49 -36.93
N GLU A 117 -14.73 -0.50 -37.70
CA GLU A 117 -15.40 -1.67 -37.11
C GLU A 117 -14.43 -2.47 -36.23
N GLU A 118 -13.15 -2.55 -36.62
CA GLU A 118 -12.09 -3.13 -35.80
C GLU A 118 -11.95 -2.38 -34.48
N GLU A 119 -11.85 -1.04 -34.47
CA GLU A 119 -11.73 -0.23 -33.25
C GLU A 119 -12.96 -0.37 -32.32
N ARG A 120 -14.15 -0.55 -32.90
CA ARG A 120 -15.39 -0.81 -32.15
C ARG A 120 -15.40 -2.19 -31.51
N ILE A 121 -14.96 -3.23 -32.21
CA ILE A 121 -14.75 -4.59 -31.69
C ILE A 121 -13.69 -4.56 -30.57
N ASP A 122 -12.60 -3.83 -30.79
CA ASP A 122 -11.45 -3.73 -29.90
C ASP A 122 -11.78 -3.06 -28.58
N SER A 123 -12.82 -2.20 -28.56
CA SER A 123 -13.47 -1.67 -27.37
C SER A 123 -12.59 -0.70 -26.57
N TRP A 124 -13.17 0.11 -25.68
CA TRP A 124 -12.43 1.04 -24.81
C TRP A 124 -12.88 0.98 -23.35
N CYS A 125 -11.93 1.25 -22.46
CA CYS A 125 -12.17 1.36 -21.03
C CYS A 125 -12.45 2.80 -20.63
N GLU A 126 -13.56 3.01 -19.95
CA GLU A 126 -13.80 4.26 -19.22
C GLU A 126 -13.09 4.17 -17.86
N ALA A 127 -12.13 5.06 -17.60
CA ALA A 127 -11.33 4.99 -16.39
C ALA A 127 -11.39 6.25 -15.51
N ILE A 128 -11.47 6.02 -14.19
CA ILE A 128 -11.12 6.98 -13.14
C ILE A 128 -9.73 6.60 -12.63
N MET A 129 -8.72 7.44 -12.85
CA MET A 129 -7.33 7.18 -12.46
C MET A 129 -6.57 8.45 -12.09
N ASP A 130 -5.43 8.28 -11.40
CA ASP A 130 -4.46 9.35 -11.24
C ASP A 130 -3.56 9.54 -12.48
N ILE A 131 -2.94 10.71 -12.60
CA ILE A 131 -2.11 11.07 -13.75
C ILE A 131 -0.84 10.20 -13.83
N ALA A 132 -0.25 9.82 -12.69
CA ALA A 132 0.89 8.91 -12.67
C ALA A 132 0.55 7.54 -13.32
N THR A 133 -0.66 7.03 -13.07
CA THR A 133 -1.18 5.79 -13.65
C THR A 133 -1.47 5.96 -15.15
N LYS A 134 -2.06 7.09 -15.56
CA LYS A 134 -2.21 7.42 -17.00
C LYS A 134 -0.84 7.41 -17.69
N ARG A 135 0.15 8.16 -17.19
CA ARG A 135 1.49 8.19 -17.81
C ARG A 135 2.09 6.77 -17.91
N HIS A 136 1.95 5.94 -16.87
CA HIS A 136 2.48 4.57 -16.88
C HIS A 136 1.81 3.62 -17.89
N ILE A 137 0.50 3.76 -18.13
CA ILE A 137 -0.22 2.96 -19.14
C ILE A 137 0.15 3.44 -20.55
N PHE A 138 0.13 4.76 -20.77
CA PHE A 138 0.34 5.35 -22.09
C PHE A 138 1.81 5.31 -22.53
N SER A 139 2.78 5.17 -21.61
CA SER A 139 4.20 5.00 -21.92
C SER A 139 4.60 3.55 -22.27
N LYS A 140 3.66 2.61 -22.40
CA LYS A 140 3.99 1.20 -22.71
C LYS A 140 4.40 1.07 -24.20
N PRO A 141 5.52 0.40 -24.52
CA PRO A 141 5.98 0.27 -25.91
C PRO A 141 4.93 -0.35 -26.85
N GLY A 142 4.52 0.42 -27.85
CA GLY A 142 3.52 0.04 -28.84
C GLY A 142 2.07 0.18 -28.39
N PHE A 143 1.79 0.78 -27.23
CA PHE A 143 0.42 1.08 -26.81
C PHE A 143 -0.20 2.23 -27.63
N PRO A 144 -1.49 2.15 -28.03
CA PRO A 144 -2.39 0.99 -27.92
C PRO A 144 -2.19 0.00 -29.09
N LYS A 145 -1.83 -1.25 -28.79
CA LYS A 145 -1.95 -2.34 -29.78
C LYS A 145 -3.40 -2.77 -29.93
N PRO A 146 -3.81 -3.24 -31.13
CA PRO A 146 -5.06 -3.97 -31.31
C PRO A 146 -5.17 -5.15 -30.32
N VAL A 147 -6.38 -5.47 -29.87
CA VAL A 147 -6.63 -6.66 -29.07
C VAL A 147 -6.50 -7.89 -29.96
N SER A 148 -5.83 -8.92 -29.46
CA SER A 148 -5.74 -10.21 -30.17
C SER A 148 -7.05 -10.97 -30.00
N HIS A 149 -7.82 -11.09 -31.07
CA HIS A 149 -9.08 -11.87 -31.09
C HIS A 149 -8.85 -13.25 -31.72
N PRO A 150 -9.59 -14.30 -31.29
CA PRO A 150 -9.66 -15.55 -32.06
C PRO A 150 -10.34 -15.28 -33.42
N PRO A 151 -10.01 -16.04 -34.49
CA PRO A 151 -10.59 -15.79 -35.83
C PRO A 151 -12.12 -15.88 -35.90
N HIS A 152 -12.72 -16.69 -35.01
CA HIS A 152 -14.15 -16.86 -34.83
C HIS A 152 -14.46 -16.93 -33.33
N PRO A 153 -15.66 -16.49 -32.87
CA PRO A 153 -16.06 -16.63 -31.47
C PRO A 153 -16.06 -18.09 -31.00
N LEU A 154 -15.24 -18.39 -29.99
CA LEU A 154 -15.09 -19.76 -29.45
C LEU A 154 -16.04 -20.05 -28.28
N HIS A 155 -16.86 -19.08 -27.92
CA HIS A 155 -17.72 -19.11 -26.75
C HIS A 155 -19.06 -18.42 -26.99
N CYS A 156 -20.03 -18.74 -26.14
CA CYS A 156 -21.31 -18.05 -26.06
C CYS A 156 -21.69 -17.80 -24.59
N VAL A 157 -22.52 -16.78 -24.34
CA VAL A 157 -23.11 -16.53 -23.02
C VAL A 157 -24.46 -17.21 -22.95
N ALA A 158 -24.67 -18.07 -21.96
CA ALA A 158 -25.91 -18.82 -21.77
C ALA A 158 -26.26 -18.98 -20.27
N SER A 159 -27.42 -19.57 -19.95
CA SER A 159 -27.80 -19.82 -18.57
C SER A 159 -26.95 -20.92 -17.93
N ALA A 160 -26.28 -20.58 -16.83
CA ALA A 160 -25.57 -21.49 -15.95
C ALA A 160 -26.43 -21.92 -14.75
N ARG A 161 -27.77 -21.99 -14.94
CA ARG A 161 -28.77 -22.43 -13.95
C ARG A 161 -28.67 -21.65 -12.63
N ASP A 162 -28.25 -22.29 -11.55
CA ASP A 162 -28.10 -21.76 -10.20
C ASP A 162 -27.02 -20.66 -10.10
N LYS A 163 -26.10 -20.59 -11.07
CA LYS A 163 -25.07 -19.53 -11.16
C LYS A 163 -25.52 -18.31 -11.97
N GLY A 164 -26.76 -18.29 -12.48
CA GLY A 164 -27.26 -17.22 -13.34
C GLY A 164 -26.81 -17.39 -14.80
N LEU A 165 -25.94 -16.51 -15.28
CA LEU A 165 -25.31 -16.64 -16.60
C LEU A 165 -23.90 -17.20 -16.47
N GLY A 166 -23.43 -17.88 -17.51
CA GLY A 166 -22.06 -18.35 -17.66
C GLY A 166 -21.62 -18.28 -19.12
N VAL A 167 -20.33 -18.54 -19.35
CA VAL A 167 -19.72 -18.59 -20.67
C VAL A 167 -19.44 -20.05 -21.00
N PHE A 168 -19.79 -20.50 -22.21
CA PHE A 168 -19.70 -21.90 -22.63
C PHE A 168 -18.94 -22.00 -23.95
N ALA A 169 -18.15 -23.05 -24.13
CA ALA A 169 -17.42 -23.28 -25.37
C ALA A 169 -18.37 -23.67 -26.52
N THR A 170 -18.22 -23.06 -27.71
CA THR A 170 -19.05 -23.37 -28.89
C THR A 170 -18.52 -24.56 -29.71
N ARG A 171 -17.25 -24.92 -29.49
CA ARG A 171 -16.56 -26.10 -30.04
C ARG A 171 -15.56 -26.65 -29.02
N ASP A 172 -14.89 -27.74 -29.35
CA ASP A 172 -13.72 -28.17 -28.59
C ASP A 172 -12.60 -27.11 -28.68
N ILE A 173 -12.03 -26.73 -27.54
CA ILE A 173 -10.94 -25.76 -27.39
C ILE A 173 -9.71 -26.50 -26.84
N LYS A 174 -8.53 -26.24 -27.40
CA LYS A 174 -7.29 -26.96 -27.05
C LYS A 174 -6.48 -26.27 -25.96
N GLU A 175 -5.73 -27.05 -25.17
CA GLU A 175 -4.78 -26.53 -24.17
C GLU A 175 -3.87 -25.43 -24.75
N GLY A 176 -3.88 -24.24 -24.15
CA GLY A 176 -3.10 -23.07 -24.57
C GLY A 176 -3.78 -22.17 -25.62
N GLU A 177 -4.97 -22.53 -26.11
CA GLU A 177 -5.74 -21.71 -27.05
C GLU A 177 -6.35 -20.47 -26.37
N LEU A 178 -6.35 -19.35 -27.09
CA LEU A 178 -6.99 -18.10 -26.67
C LEU A 178 -8.51 -18.20 -26.90
N ILE A 179 -9.29 -18.09 -25.83
CA ILE A 179 -10.75 -18.23 -25.82
C ILE A 179 -11.40 -16.90 -26.20
N LEU A 180 -11.05 -15.84 -25.47
CA LEU A 180 -11.46 -14.46 -25.75
C LEU A 180 -10.44 -13.46 -25.18
N ALA A 181 -10.37 -12.27 -25.76
CA ALA A 181 -9.72 -11.12 -25.14
C ALA A 181 -10.53 -9.85 -25.37
N GLU A 182 -10.57 -8.97 -24.37
CA GLU A 182 -11.29 -7.69 -24.44
C GLU A 182 -10.61 -6.66 -23.54
N ARG A 183 -10.74 -5.37 -23.90
CA ARG A 183 -10.45 -4.27 -22.95
C ARG A 183 -11.51 -4.26 -21.86
N ALA A 184 -11.13 -3.78 -20.67
CA ALA A 184 -12.11 -3.51 -19.62
C ALA A 184 -13.14 -2.50 -20.13
N ILE A 185 -14.39 -2.61 -19.67
CA ILE A 185 -15.41 -1.57 -19.91
C ILE A 185 -15.27 -0.41 -18.92
N LEU A 186 -14.75 -0.70 -17.73
CA LEU A 186 -14.65 0.24 -16.60
C LEU A 186 -13.40 -0.04 -15.76
N MET A 187 -12.65 1.00 -15.40
CA MET A 187 -11.55 0.95 -14.43
C MET A 187 -11.73 2.02 -13.35
N VAL A 188 -11.73 1.62 -12.08
CA VAL A 188 -11.91 2.53 -10.93
C VAL A 188 -10.99 2.15 -9.77
N PRO A 189 -10.78 3.06 -8.79
CA PRO A 189 -10.15 2.70 -7.52
C PRO A 189 -10.87 1.53 -6.83
N ALA A 190 -10.13 0.58 -6.28
CA ALA A 190 -10.69 -0.59 -5.60
C ALA A 190 -11.26 -0.27 -4.20
N ASN A 191 -10.80 0.83 -3.60
CA ASN A 191 -11.34 1.37 -2.35
C ASN A 191 -12.25 2.55 -2.69
N VAL A 192 -13.29 2.75 -1.89
CA VAL A 192 -14.11 3.97 -1.95
C VAL A 192 -13.23 5.16 -1.52
N PRO A 193 -12.97 6.16 -2.37
CA PRO A 193 -12.14 7.31 -2.03
C PRO A 193 -12.72 8.11 -0.85
N SER A 194 -11.86 8.83 -0.14
CA SER A 194 -12.26 9.59 1.07
C SER A 194 -12.51 11.08 0.81
N ALA A 195 -12.19 11.59 -0.39
CA ALA A 195 -12.34 13.00 -0.71
C ALA A 195 -13.79 13.39 -1.08
N GLY A 196 -14.14 14.64 -0.78
CA GLY A 196 -15.40 15.27 -1.21
C GLY A 196 -16.62 15.03 -0.32
N VAL A 197 -16.46 14.40 0.85
CA VAL A 197 -17.58 14.15 1.78
C VAL A 197 -17.43 14.99 3.05
N TYR A 198 -18.24 16.05 3.16
CA TYR A 198 -18.46 16.76 4.43
C TYR A 198 -19.46 15.96 5.28
N LEU A 199 -19.08 15.61 6.52
CA LEU A 199 -19.89 14.77 7.41
C LEU A 199 -20.17 15.50 8.72
N PRO A 200 -21.45 15.72 9.09
CA PRO A 200 -21.82 16.26 10.39
C PRO A 200 -21.26 15.41 11.54
N GLY A 201 -20.67 16.05 12.55
CA GLY A 201 -19.99 15.39 13.66
C GLY A 201 -20.86 14.55 14.62
N HIS A 202 -22.12 14.30 14.28
CA HIS A 202 -23.06 13.47 15.04
C HIS A 202 -23.31 12.09 14.42
N PHE A 203 -22.81 11.81 13.21
CA PHE A 203 -22.96 10.49 12.57
C PHE A 203 -22.09 9.43 13.26
N THR A 204 -22.63 8.22 13.40
CA THR A 204 -21.89 7.03 13.84
C THR A 204 -20.95 6.52 12.74
N ILE A 205 -19.96 5.68 13.09
CA ILE A 205 -19.02 5.09 12.11
C ILE A 205 -19.75 4.34 10.98
N GLU A 206 -20.88 3.70 11.27
CA GLU A 206 -21.68 2.99 10.27
C GLU A 206 -22.37 3.95 9.29
N GLU A 207 -22.93 5.05 9.80
CA GLU A 207 -23.53 6.12 8.98
C GLU A 207 -22.48 6.86 8.13
N LEU A 208 -21.29 7.15 8.68
CA LEU A 208 -20.16 7.73 7.94
C LEU A 208 -19.69 6.81 6.78
N LEU A 209 -19.66 5.49 7.01
CA LEU A 209 -19.30 4.51 5.97
C LEU A 209 -20.38 4.39 4.90
N GLN A 210 -21.66 4.40 5.30
CA GLN A 210 -22.80 4.34 4.38
C GLN A 210 -22.86 5.57 3.49
N GLU A 211 -22.76 6.77 4.05
CA GLU A 211 -22.87 8.01 3.27
C GLU A 211 -21.70 8.17 2.29
N ARG A 212 -20.49 7.76 2.68
CA ARG A 212 -19.35 7.69 1.75
C ARG A 212 -19.60 6.70 0.59
N MET A 213 -20.30 5.59 0.82
CA MET A 213 -20.70 4.67 -0.26
C MET A 213 -21.79 5.29 -1.15
N ASN A 214 -22.77 5.99 -0.57
CA ASN A 214 -23.82 6.70 -1.31
C ASN A 214 -23.23 7.76 -2.26
N LEU A 215 -22.29 8.58 -1.79
CA LEU A 215 -21.70 9.65 -2.58
C LEU A 215 -20.75 9.12 -3.66
N TRP A 216 -20.02 8.05 -3.37
CA TRP A 216 -19.24 7.35 -4.40
C TRP A 216 -20.15 6.69 -5.45
N GLU A 217 -21.31 6.15 -5.05
CA GLU A 217 -22.31 5.65 -5.99
C GLU A 217 -22.84 6.78 -6.89
N LYS A 218 -23.14 7.97 -6.36
CA LYS A 218 -23.54 9.15 -7.17
C LYS A 218 -22.45 9.56 -8.17
N LYS A 219 -21.17 9.53 -7.77
CA LYS A 219 -20.02 9.79 -8.68
C LYS A 219 -19.81 8.69 -9.71
N LEU A 220 -20.03 7.42 -9.35
CA LEU A 220 -20.05 6.31 -10.30
C LEU A 220 -21.23 6.41 -11.27
N GLN A 221 -22.39 6.87 -10.82
CA GLN A 221 -23.58 7.05 -11.66
C GLN A 221 -23.32 8.10 -12.73
N SER A 222 -22.90 9.32 -12.36
CA SER A 222 -22.55 10.37 -13.34
C SER A 222 -21.41 9.95 -14.28
N PHE A 223 -20.47 9.13 -13.81
CA PHE A 223 -19.44 8.54 -14.65
C PHE A 223 -20.00 7.52 -15.66
N VAL A 224 -20.87 6.61 -15.21
CA VAL A 224 -21.52 5.56 -16.02
C VAL A 224 -22.57 6.13 -16.99
N ASP A 225 -23.18 7.26 -16.66
CA ASP A 225 -24.11 7.98 -17.56
C ASP A 225 -23.43 8.46 -18.86
N ARG A 226 -22.10 8.64 -18.86
CA ARG A 226 -21.31 9.00 -20.05
C ARG A 226 -20.93 7.80 -20.93
N MET A 227 -21.09 6.56 -20.44
CA MET A 227 -20.78 5.36 -21.22
C MET A 227 -21.77 5.20 -22.37
N LEU A 228 -21.34 4.55 -23.46
CA LEU A 228 -22.27 4.13 -24.50
C LEU A 228 -23.46 3.34 -23.93
N PRO A 229 -24.70 3.52 -24.46
CA PRO A 229 -25.88 2.81 -23.97
C PRO A 229 -25.70 1.30 -23.90
N GLU A 230 -25.05 0.69 -24.90
CA GLU A 230 -24.75 -0.75 -24.95
C GLU A 230 -23.78 -1.18 -23.83
N ARG A 231 -22.69 -0.44 -23.61
CA ARG A 231 -21.71 -0.71 -22.54
C ARG A 231 -22.34 -0.56 -21.16
N ARG A 232 -23.17 0.47 -20.97
CA ARG A 232 -23.94 0.71 -19.76
C ARG A 232 -24.92 -0.44 -19.50
N ALA A 233 -25.64 -0.88 -20.52
CA ALA A 233 -26.55 -2.03 -20.42
C ALA A 233 -25.79 -3.31 -20.03
N THR A 234 -24.64 -3.58 -20.66
CA THR A 234 -23.74 -4.68 -20.31
C THR A 234 -23.32 -4.63 -18.84
N LEU A 235 -22.82 -3.48 -18.35
CA LEU A 235 -22.39 -3.29 -16.95
C LEU A 235 -23.56 -3.54 -15.99
N MET A 236 -24.74 -2.99 -16.27
CA MET A 236 -25.93 -3.11 -15.43
C MET A 236 -26.54 -4.53 -15.45
N ALA A 237 -26.29 -5.31 -16.49
CA ALA A 237 -26.68 -6.71 -16.60
C ALA A 237 -25.74 -7.68 -15.84
N LEU A 238 -24.62 -7.21 -15.27
CA LEU A 238 -23.76 -8.03 -14.42
C LEU A 238 -24.39 -8.31 -13.05
N ALA A 239 -23.99 -9.42 -12.43
CA ALA A 239 -24.49 -9.85 -11.13
C ALA A 239 -24.10 -8.87 -10.00
N ASN A 240 -24.96 -8.73 -8.99
CA ASN A 240 -24.65 -7.99 -7.77
C ASN A 240 -24.89 -8.88 -6.54
N SER A 241 -23.82 -9.33 -5.88
CA SER A 241 -23.88 -10.07 -4.61
C SER A 241 -23.85 -9.14 -3.39
N ASN A 242 -23.47 -7.87 -3.55
CA ASN A 242 -23.35 -6.86 -2.50
C ASN A 242 -24.62 -5.98 -2.46
N LYS A 243 -25.77 -6.58 -2.12
CA LYS A 243 -27.07 -5.89 -2.03
C LYS A 243 -27.45 -5.43 -0.61
N HIS A 244 -26.68 -5.82 0.39
CA HIS A 244 -27.05 -5.71 1.82
C HIS A 244 -25.91 -5.19 2.71
N ASP A 245 -24.82 -4.72 2.10
CA ASP A 245 -23.62 -4.22 2.78
C ASP A 245 -23.45 -2.70 2.68
N GLY A 246 -24.50 -2.01 2.22
CA GLY A 246 -24.49 -0.57 1.97
C GLY A 246 -24.04 -0.13 0.58
N SER A 247 -23.63 -1.06 -0.31
CA SER A 247 -23.31 -0.70 -1.69
C SER A 247 -24.54 -0.27 -2.48
N GLY A 248 -24.38 0.77 -3.30
CA GLY A 248 -25.30 1.05 -4.39
C GLY A 248 -25.21 0.03 -5.54
N PRO A 249 -26.13 0.11 -6.53
CA PRO A 249 -26.24 -0.86 -7.62
C PRO A 249 -24.99 -0.98 -8.51
N ILE A 250 -24.24 0.09 -8.74
CA ILE A 250 -23.01 0.12 -9.55
C ILE A 250 -21.84 -0.40 -8.72
N LEU A 251 -21.58 0.17 -7.54
CA LEU A 251 -20.49 -0.24 -6.66
C LEU A 251 -20.57 -1.72 -6.31
N GLY A 252 -21.78 -2.23 -6.03
CA GLY A 252 -21.99 -3.64 -5.73
C GLY A 252 -21.67 -4.56 -6.91
N ARG A 253 -21.97 -4.14 -8.15
CA ARG A 253 -21.58 -4.86 -9.38
C ARG A 253 -20.08 -4.81 -9.62
N ILE A 254 -19.43 -3.66 -9.45
CA ILE A 254 -17.97 -3.53 -9.57
C ILE A 254 -17.26 -4.50 -8.61
N ARG A 255 -17.69 -4.53 -7.34
CA ARG A 255 -17.13 -5.43 -6.31
C ARG A 255 -17.43 -6.91 -6.53
N THR A 256 -18.53 -7.24 -7.22
CA THR A 256 -18.88 -8.63 -7.58
C THR A 256 -18.10 -9.14 -8.80
N ASN A 257 -17.85 -8.27 -9.79
CA ASN A 257 -17.38 -8.67 -11.12
C ASN A 257 -15.96 -8.23 -11.47
N GLY A 258 -15.33 -7.45 -10.58
CA GLY A 258 -14.06 -6.80 -10.82
C GLY A 258 -12.82 -7.68 -10.62
N PHE A 259 -11.84 -7.47 -11.48
CA PHE A 259 -10.49 -8.03 -11.41
C PHE A 259 -9.51 -6.98 -10.92
N GLY A 260 -8.49 -7.39 -10.16
CA GLY A 260 -7.45 -6.47 -9.71
C GLY A 260 -6.53 -6.04 -10.85
N GLY A 261 -6.25 -4.75 -10.95
CA GLY A 261 -5.31 -4.18 -11.91
C GLY A 261 -3.85 -4.59 -11.68
N ASN A 262 -2.98 -4.21 -12.62
CA ASN A 262 -1.53 -4.46 -12.53
C ASN A 262 -0.98 -3.89 -11.21
N SER A 263 -0.10 -4.64 -10.54
CA SER A 263 0.50 -4.24 -9.26
C SER A 263 1.37 -2.97 -9.34
N GLN A 264 1.73 -2.51 -10.54
CA GLN A 264 2.42 -1.24 -10.77
C GLN A 264 1.45 -0.04 -10.76
N TRP A 265 0.16 -0.24 -11.01
CA TRP A 265 -0.87 0.80 -10.92
C TRP A 265 -1.30 0.95 -9.46
N THR A 266 -0.74 1.96 -8.80
CA THR A 266 -1.07 2.31 -7.42
C THR A 266 -1.83 3.62 -7.44
N TRP A 267 -3.06 3.63 -6.92
CA TRP A 267 -3.80 4.87 -6.76
C TRP A 267 -3.09 5.78 -5.75
N ARG A 268 -2.70 6.99 -6.19
CA ARG A 268 -1.97 8.00 -5.41
C ARG A 268 -2.83 9.21 -4.98
N GLY A 269 -4.06 9.31 -5.47
CA GLY A 269 -4.90 10.50 -5.26
C GLY A 269 -5.12 10.86 -3.78
N ASP A 270 -5.45 12.13 -3.56
CA ASP A 270 -5.86 12.73 -2.27
C ASP A 270 -4.86 12.53 -1.10
N GLY A 271 -3.57 12.30 -1.41
CA GLY A 271 -2.48 12.23 -0.42
C GLY A 271 -2.37 10.93 0.39
N GLU A 272 -3.11 9.86 0.05
CA GLU A 272 -2.95 8.53 0.68
C GLU A 272 -2.73 7.41 -0.36
N PRO A 273 -1.50 6.85 -0.49
CA PRO A 273 -1.22 5.70 -1.36
C PRO A 273 -1.85 4.43 -0.80
N SER A 274 -3.14 4.24 -1.09
CA SER A 274 -4.03 3.30 -0.40
C SER A 274 -4.69 2.26 -1.30
N GLY A 275 -4.71 2.47 -2.62
CA GLY A 275 -5.55 1.70 -3.56
C GLY A 275 -4.78 0.93 -4.64
N ARG A 276 -5.29 -0.28 -4.94
CA ARG A 276 -5.17 -0.89 -6.28
C ARG A 276 -6.36 -0.43 -7.14
N TYR A 277 -6.31 -0.69 -8.43
CA TYR A 277 -7.46 -0.53 -9.31
C TYR A 277 -8.29 -1.81 -9.43
N THR A 278 -9.59 -1.65 -9.72
CA THR A 278 -10.53 -2.70 -10.08
C THR A 278 -11.01 -2.48 -11.51
N LEU A 279 -10.93 -3.52 -12.34
CA LEU A 279 -11.31 -3.50 -13.75
C LEU A 279 -12.51 -4.44 -13.96
N VAL A 280 -13.56 -3.94 -14.59
CA VAL A 280 -14.76 -4.71 -14.98
C VAL A 280 -14.73 -4.88 -16.50
N TYR A 281 -15.16 -6.04 -16.96
CA TYR A 281 -15.14 -6.46 -18.37
C TYR A 281 -16.58 -6.81 -18.81
N ASP A 282 -16.83 -7.07 -20.09
CA ASP A 282 -18.16 -7.51 -20.54
C ASP A 282 -18.32 -9.01 -20.30
N GLN A 283 -17.61 -9.81 -21.09
CA GLN A 283 -17.79 -11.26 -21.12
C GLN A 283 -16.87 -11.95 -20.12
N ILE A 284 -15.65 -11.44 -19.89
CA ILE A 284 -14.70 -12.03 -18.93
C ILE A 284 -15.23 -11.91 -17.49
N SER A 285 -15.98 -10.85 -17.17
CA SER A 285 -16.64 -10.70 -15.87
C SER A 285 -17.72 -11.76 -15.61
N ARG A 286 -18.28 -12.38 -16.67
CA ARG A 286 -19.29 -13.45 -16.60
C ARG A 286 -18.69 -14.86 -16.45
N LEU A 287 -17.37 -15.02 -16.48
CA LEU A 287 -16.72 -16.32 -16.26
C LEU A 287 -16.91 -16.79 -14.82
N ASN A 288 -17.64 -17.89 -14.65
CA ASN A 288 -17.99 -18.43 -13.35
C ASN A 288 -16.83 -19.11 -12.61
N HIS A 289 -17.03 -19.36 -11.32
CA HIS A 289 -16.03 -19.98 -10.48
C HIS A 289 -16.00 -21.51 -10.55
N SER A 290 -14.79 -22.08 -10.62
CA SER A 290 -14.51 -23.45 -10.18
C SER A 290 -13.22 -23.53 -9.35
N CYS A 291 -13.21 -24.38 -8.31
CA CYS A 291 -11.98 -24.79 -7.62
C CYS A 291 -11.11 -25.77 -8.44
N ARG A 292 -11.56 -26.13 -9.65
CA ARG A 292 -10.89 -26.96 -10.68
C ARG A 292 -10.99 -26.27 -12.06
N PRO A 293 -10.48 -25.03 -12.21
CA PRO A 293 -10.72 -24.21 -13.41
C PRO A 293 -10.20 -24.87 -14.69
N ASN A 294 -10.82 -24.55 -15.83
CA ASN A 294 -10.36 -24.95 -17.16
C ASN A 294 -9.80 -23.78 -17.97
N ALA A 295 -9.94 -22.54 -17.48
CA ALA A 295 -9.30 -21.35 -18.05
C ALA A 295 -8.49 -20.53 -17.02
N ALA A 296 -7.56 -19.71 -17.53
CA ALA A 296 -6.81 -18.70 -16.79
C ALA A 296 -6.76 -17.39 -17.60
N TYR A 297 -6.53 -16.26 -16.94
CA TYR A 297 -6.52 -14.93 -17.57
C TYR A 297 -5.17 -14.22 -17.42
N THR A 298 -4.86 -13.35 -18.37
CA THR A 298 -3.58 -12.64 -18.47
C THR A 298 -3.80 -11.22 -18.98
N PHE A 299 -3.12 -10.21 -18.42
CA PHE A 299 -3.35 -8.79 -18.77
C PHE A 299 -2.30 -8.23 -19.72
N TYR A 300 -2.64 -8.08 -21.00
CA TYR A 300 -1.74 -7.58 -22.03
C TYR A 300 -1.52 -6.06 -21.90
N ASP A 301 -0.41 -5.66 -21.29
CA ASP A 301 -0.01 -4.25 -21.09
C ASP A 301 -0.07 -3.43 -22.41
N ALA A 302 0.39 -3.99 -23.54
CA ALA A 302 0.53 -3.26 -24.80
C ALA A 302 -0.81 -2.97 -25.51
N SER A 303 -1.83 -3.82 -25.33
CA SER A 303 -3.19 -3.62 -25.87
C SER A 303 -4.18 -3.15 -24.82
N PHE A 304 -3.77 -3.06 -23.55
CA PHE A 304 -4.60 -2.78 -22.38
C PHE A 304 -5.86 -3.68 -22.31
N SER A 305 -5.68 -4.97 -22.58
CA SER A 305 -6.75 -5.97 -22.61
C SER A 305 -6.43 -7.17 -21.74
N MET A 306 -7.45 -7.97 -21.41
CA MET A 306 -7.26 -9.24 -20.70
C MET A 306 -7.60 -10.39 -21.63
N GLY A 307 -6.66 -11.32 -21.82
CA GLY A 307 -6.83 -12.54 -22.61
C GLY A 307 -7.07 -13.77 -21.74
N VAL A 308 -8.05 -14.59 -22.10
CA VAL A 308 -8.46 -15.80 -21.38
C VAL A 308 -8.05 -17.03 -22.18
N HIS A 309 -7.30 -17.94 -21.57
CA HIS A 309 -6.71 -19.11 -22.23
C HIS A 309 -7.16 -20.41 -21.59
N ALA A 310 -7.39 -21.42 -22.41
CA ALA A 310 -7.61 -22.79 -21.95
C ALA A 310 -6.34 -23.35 -21.28
N VAL A 311 -6.47 -23.89 -20.07
CA VAL A 311 -5.34 -24.50 -19.31
C VAL A 311 -5.31 -26.02 -19.39
N ARG A 312 -6.30 -26.58 -20.08
CA ARG A 312 -6.51 -27.98 -20.47
C ARG A 312 -7.53 -27.96 -21.62
N ASP A 313 -7.68 -29.06 -22.34
CA ASP A 313 -8.76 -29.17 -23.33
C ASP A 313 -10.14 -28.95 -22.67
N ILE A 314 -11.02 -28.25 -23.39
CA ILE A 314 -12.40 -27.89 -23.00
C ILE A 314 -13.32 -28.44 -24.09
N ALA A 315 -14.34 -29.22 -23.72
CA ALA A 315 -15.26 -29.80 -24.70
C ALA A 315 -16.31 -28.79 -25.19
N ALA A 316 -16.85 -28.99 -26.40
CA ALA A 316 -18.01 -28.25 -26.87
C ALA A 316 -19.19 -28.33 -25.86
N GLY A 317 -19.73 -27.18 -25.48
CA GLY A 317 -20.77 -27.05 -24.46
C GLY A 317 -20.29 -27.08 -23.00
N GLU A 318 -18.99 -27.25 -22.72
CA GLU A 318 -18.45 -27.14 -21.36
C GLU A 318 -18.40 -25.66 -20.91
N GLU A 319 -18.71 -25.40 -19.64
CA GLU A 319 -18.64 -24.06 -19.05
C GLU A 319 -17.18 -23.63 -18.86
N ILE A 320 -16.85 -22.40 -19.26
CA ILE A 320 -15.52 -21.81 -19.18
C ILE A 320 -15.37 -21.16 -17.79
N LEU A 321 -14.46 -21.71 -16.99
CA LEU A 321 -14.43 -21.55 -15.53
C LEU A 321 -13.05 -21.11 -15.04
N ILE A 322 -13.04 -20.06 -14.22
CA ILE A 322 -11.83 -19.47 -13.60
C ILE A 322 -11.85 -19.64 -12.08
N SER A 323 -10.74 -19.30 -11.41
CA SER A 323 -10.69 -19.27 -9.95
C SER A 323 -10.96 -17.87 -9.39
N TYR A 324 -11.87 -17.76 -8.42
CA TYR A 324 -12.05 -16.56 -7.60
C TYR A 324 -11.24 -16.66 -6.29
N VAL A 325 -10.68 -17.85 -5.99
CA VAL A 325 -10.02 -18.20 -4.72
C VAL A 325 -8.57 -18.61 -4.94
N LEU A 326 -7.79 -18.59 -3.86
CA LEU A 326 -6.46 -19.22 -3.85
C LEU A 326 -6.58 -20.74 -3.87
N LEU A 327 -6.26 -21.35 -5.02
CA LEU A 327 -6.54 -22.77 -5.33
C LEU A 327 -5.93 -23.79 -4.35
N CYS A 328 -4.78 -23.49 -3.74
CA CYS A 328 -4.12 -24.39 -2.77
C CYS A 328 -4.75 -24.41 -1.38
N HIS A 329 -5.69 -23.52 -1.07
CA HIS A 329 -6.30 -23.46 0.25
C HIS A 329 -7.21 -24.69 0.50
N PRO A 330 -7.34 -25.17 1.76
CA PRO A 330 -8.33 -26.18 2.13
C PRO A 330 -9.77 -25.75 1.85
N TYR A 331 -10.70 -26.70 1.76
CA TYR A 331 -12.09 -26.47 1.38
C TYR A 331 -12.78 -25.38 2.21
N GLU A 332 -12.64 -25.38 3.54
CA GLU A 332 -13.26 -24.36 4.39
C GLU A 332 -12.73 -22.94 4.09
N GLU A 333 -11.44 -22.80 3.78
CA GLU A 333 -10.86 -21.53 3.36
C GLU A 333 -11.29 -21.11 1.95
N ARG A 334 -11.51 -22.07 1.02
CA ARG A 334 -12.07 -21.78 -0.31
C ARG A 334 -13.54 -21.35 -0.20
N LYS A 335 -14.33 -22.07 0.59
CA LYS A 335 -15.75 -21.78 0.89
C LYS A 335 -15.92 -20.40 1.53
N ALA A 336 -15.07 -20.06 2.50
CA ALA A 336 -15.08 -18.73 3.13
C ALA A 336 -14.77 -17.59 2.13
N GLN A 337 -13.90 -17.81 1.15
CA GLN A 337 -13.63 -16.84 0.07
C GLN A 337 -14.80 -16.72 -0.94
N LEU A 338 -15.65 -17.75 -1.06
CA LEU A 338 -16.79 -17.76 -1.97
C LEU A 338 -18.11 -17.27 -1.35
N ALA A 339 -18.23 -17.31 -0.03
CA ALA A 339 -19.42 -16.87 0.69
C ALA A 339 -19.87 -15.43 0.34
N PRO A 340 -18.99 -14.42 0.16
CA PRO A 340 -19.38 -13.08 -0.28
C PRO A 340 -20.00 -12.99 -1.69
N TYR A 341 -19.85 -14.03 -2.51
CA TYR A 341 -20.49 -14.12 -3.83
C TYR A 341 -21.82 -14.88 -3.79
N GLY A 342 -22.14 -15.56 -2.68
CA GLY A 342 -23.25 -16.52 -2.58
C GLY A 342 -22.97 -17.89 -3.23
N ILE A 343 -21.71 -18.21 -3.56
CA ILE A 343 -21.36 -19.40 -4.32
C ILE A 343 -21.09 -20.61 -3.41
N ASP A 344 -21.94 -21.62 -3.48
CA ASP A 344 -21.72 -22.95 -2.89
C ASP A 344 -21.18 -23.92 -3.96
N CYS A 345 -19.87 -23.85 -4.23
CA CYS A 345 -19.23 -24.53 -5.35
C CYS A 345 -19.35 -26.07 -5.27
N LYS A 346 -19.94 -26.69 -6.31
CA LYS A 346 -20.20 -28.15 -6.40
C LYS A 346 -19.23 -28.94 -7.30
N CYS A 347 -18.04 -28.42 -7.61
CA CYS A 347 -17.05 -29.20 -8.38
C CYS A 347 -16.48 -30.36 -7.55
N ASP A 348 -15.86 -31.34 -8.21
CA ASP A 348 -15.35 -32.58 -7.57
C ASP A 348 -14.42 -32.33 -6.37
N ALA A 349 -13.66 -31.22 -6.39
CA ALA A 349 -12.76 -30.84 -5.31
C ALA A 349 -13.49 -30.32 -4.06
N CYS A 350 -14.75 -29.91 -4.19
CA CYS A 350 -15.61 -29.47 -3.09
C CYS A 350 -16.57 -30.58 -2.65
N VAL A 351 -17.07 -31.41 -3.57
CA VAL A 351 -17.85 -32.62 -3.24
C VAL A 351 -16.96 -33.65 -2.52
N GLY A 352 -15.80 -33.96 -3.09
CA GLY A 352 -14.79 -34.86 -2.51
C GLY A 352 -13.77 -34.16 -1.61
N HIS A 353 -14.18 -33.12 -0.87
CA HIS A 353 -13.24 -32.19 -0.23
C HIS A 353 -12.19 -32.83 0.68
N ILE A 354 -12.54 -33.89 1.44
CA ILE A 354 -11.60 -34.61 2.32
C ILE A 354 -10.43 -35.20 1.52
N ILE A 355 -10.73 -35.80 0.35
CA ILE A 355 -9.73 -36.43 -0.53
C ILE A 355 -8.95 -35.35 -1.30
N SER A 356 -9.65 -34.32 -1.79
CA SER A 356 -9.04 -33.18 -2.49
C SER A 356 -8.05 -32.43 -1.60
N ASP A 357 -8.43 -32.07 -0.37
CA ASP A 357 -7.55 -31.36 0.56
C ASP A 357 -6.35 -32.24 0.97
N ALA A 358 -6.53 -33.55 1.15
CA ALA A 358 -5.44 -34.48 1.42
C ALA A 358 -4.44 -34.60 0.24
N ARG A 359 -4.88 -34.40 -1.00
CA ARG A 359 -4.00 -34.31 -2.19
C ARG A 359 -3.36 -32.92 -2.30
N ARG A 360 -4.13 -31.84 -2.11
CA ARG A 360 -3.64 -30.45 -2.15
C ARG A 360 -2.57 -30.19 -1.07
N ALA A 361 -2.70 -30.80 0.11
CA ALA A 361 -1.67 -30.78 1.16
C ALA A 361 -0.34 -31.48 0.79
N ARG A 362 -0.29 -32.22 -0.32
CA ARG A 362 0.95 -32.82 -0.86
C ARG A 362 1.62 -31.95 -1.94
N ILE A 363 0.98 -30.87 -2.38
CA ILE A 363 1.56 -29.91 -3.33
C ILE A 363 2.72 -29.19 -2.63
N LEU A 364 3.92 -29.34 -3.17
CA LEU A 364 5.11 -28.70 -2.63
C LEU A 364 5.35 -27.34 -3.31
N PRO A 365 6.03 -26.40 -2.63
CA PRO A 365 6.58 -25.22 -3.30
C PRO A 365 7.51 -25.62 -4.44
N TYR A 366 7.61 -24.74 -5.44
CA TYR A 366 8.63 -24.86 -6.48
C TYR A 366 10.02 -24.78 -5.85
N ILE A 367 10.93 -25.66 -6.28
CA ILE A 367 12.36 -25.63 -5.97
C ILE A 367 13.04 -25.96 -7.28
N SER A 368 13.93 -25.11 -7.77
CA SER A 368 14.64 -25.31 -9.03
C SER A 368 15.40 -26.65 -9.08
N PRO A 369 15.63 -27.24 -10.27
CA PRO A 369 16.44 -28.44 -10.42
C PRO A 369 17.86 -28.24 -9.89
N ASP A 370 18.38 -29.21 -9.14
CA ASP A 370 19.78 -29.28 -8.75
C ASP A 370 20.49 -30.25 -9.69
N LEU A 371 21.28 -29.70 -10.62
CA LEU A 371 21.98 -30.47 -11.64
C LEU A 371 23.17 -31.29 -11.09
N ALA A 372 23.59 -31.04 -9.84
CA ALA A 372 24.63 -31.83 -9.17
C ALA A 372 24.05 -33.01 -8.35
N ALA A 373 22.75 -33.02 -8.07
CA ALA A 373 22.08 -34.08 -7.34
C ALA A 373 21.52 -35.18 -8.27
N PRO A 374 21.27 -36.41 -7.78
CA PRO A 374 20.70 -37.48 -8.59
C PRO A 374 19.41 -37.06 -9.33
N LEU A 375 19.37 -37.29 -10.64
CA LEU A 375 18.28 -36.80 -11.50
C LEU A 375 16.97 -37.56 -11.28
N ALA A 376 17.01 -38.89 -11.15
CA ALA A 376 15.81 -39.72 -11.08
C ALA A 376 14.85 -39.37 -9.91
N PRO A 377 15.32 -39.13 -8.67
CA PRO A 377 14.44 -38.65 -7.59
C PRO A 377 13.81 -37.28 -7.87
N GLN A 378 14.52 -36.38 -8.57
CA GLN A 378 14.00 -35.07 -8.94
C GLN A 378 12.95 -35.17 -10.05
N ILE A 379 13.22 -35.97 -11.09
CA ILE A 379 12.27 -36.30 -12.16
C ILE A 379 10.99 -36.92 -11.56
N GLY A 380 11.14 -37.91 -10.66
CA GLY A 380 10.03 -38.54 -9.96
C GLY A 380 9.21 -37.56 -9.11
N ARG A 381 9.88 -36.61 -8.43
CA ARG A 381 9.21 -35.52 -7.70
C ARG A 381 8.41 -34.62 -8.64
N TYR A 382 8.99 -34.13 -9.73
CA TYR A 382 8.28 -33.23 -10.66
C TYR A 382 7.11 -33.93 -11.35
N ARG A 383 7.28 -35.18 -11.80
CA ARG A 383 6.17 -36.00 -12.35
C ARG A 383 5.06 -36.19 -11.33
N SER A 384 5.39 -36.49 -10.07
CA SER A 384 4.40 -36.59 -8.98
C SER A 384 3.68 -35.28 -8.72
N GLN A 385 4.40 -34.15 -8.78
CA GLN A 385 3.84 -32.80 -8.59
C GLN A 385 2.87 -32.42 -9.71
N ILE A 386 3.24 -32.69 -10.97
CA ILE A 386 2.40 -32.49 -12.16
C ILE A 386 1.15 -33.36 -12.09
N ALA A 387 1.29 -34.67 -11.80
CA ALA A 387 0.16 -35.60 -11.71
C ALA A 387 -0.86 -35.20 -10.62
N ILE A 388 -0.39 -34.71 -9.45
CA ILE A 388 -1.29 -34.18 -8.42
C ILE A 388 -2.02 -32.92 -8.91
N LEU A 389 -1.34 -32.02 -9.61
CA LEU A 389 -1.96 -30.80 -10.15
C LEU A 389 -3.00 -31.12 -11.24
N GLU A 390 -2.73 -32.07 -12.13
CA GLU A 390 -3.70 -32.53 -13.15
C GLU A 390 -4.90 -33.23 -12.52
N GLN A 391 -4.65 -34.16 -11.58
CA GLN A 391 -5.72 -34.86 -10.85
C GLN A 391 -6.61 -33.90 -10.05
N GLU A 392 -6.05 -32.82 -9.51
CA GLU A 392 -6.78 -31.80 -8.75
C GLU A 392 -7.38 -30.67 -9.60
N GLY A 393 -7.19 -30.68 -10.93
CA GLY A 393 -7.71 -29.65 -11.84
C GLY A 393 -7.05 -28.28 -11.64
N LEU A 394 -5.75 -28.27 -11.32
CA LEU A 394 -4.98 -27.10 -10.91
C LEU A 394 -3.98 -26.62 -11.97
N GLN A 395 -4.19 -26.99 -13.24
CA GLN A 395 -3.34 -26.58 -14.36
C GLN A 395 -3.20 -25.05 -14.48
N ALA A 396 -4.21 -24.28 -14.03
CA ALA A 396 -4.21 -22.81 -14.02
C ALA A 396 -3.19 -22.16 -13.05
N MET A 397 -2.50 -22.93 -12.21
CA MET A 397 -1.45 -22.39 -11.35
C MET A 397 -0.12 -22.19 -12.10
N ASP A 398 0.62 -21.14 -11.76
CA ASP A 398 1.99 -20.91 -12.25
C ASP A 398 2.92 -22.09 -11.91
N LEU A 399 2.74 -22.69 -10.72
CA LEU A 399 3.46 -23.89 -10.28
C LEU A 399 3.37 -25.04 -11.29
N TYR A 400 2.28 -25.16 -12.03
CA TYR A 400 2.12 -26.19 -13.05
C TYR A 400 3.11 -25.98 -14.21
N LEU A 401 3.19 -24.73 -14.72
CA LEU A 401 4.14 -24.34 -15.76
C LEU A 401 5.59 -24.45 -15.26
N SER A 402 5.89 -23.98 -14.05
CA SER A 402 7.23 -24.09 -13.46
C SER A 402 7.64 -25.56 -13.23
N SER A 403 6.69 -26.44 -12.89
CA SER A 403 6.98 -27.88 -12.71
C SER A 403 7.31 -28.57 -14.02
N HIS A 404 6.62 -28.23 -15.12
CA HIS A 404 6.98 -28.68 -16.47
C HIS A 404 8.36 -28.15 -16.87
N MET A 405 8.65 -26.87 -16.67
CA MET A 405 9.97 -26.28 -16.96
C MET A 405 11.12 -26.99 -16.22
N GLY A 406 10.97 -27.26 -14.93
CA GLY A 406 11.97 -28.00 -14.15
C GLY A 406 12.15 -29.44 -14.64
N LEU A 407 11.07 -30.08 -15.11
CA LEU A 407 11.12 -31.43 -15.68
C LEU A 407 11.81 -31.46 -17.05
N THR A 408 11.54 -30.49 -17.93
CA THR A 408 12.21 -30.34 -19.24
C THR A 408 13.71 -30.15 -19.09
N VAL A 409 14.16 -29.31 -18.14
CA VAL A 409 15.58 -29.13 -17.83
C VAL A 409 16.21 -30.45 -17.38
N LEU A 410 15.56 -31.19 -16.47
CA LEU A 410 16.08 -32.48 -16.01
C LEU A 410 16.16 -33.53 -17.12
N TYR A 411 15.19 -33.60 -18.03
CA TYR A 411 15.24 -34.51 -19.17
C TYR A 411 16.30 -34.12 -20.21
N ALA A 412 16.56 -32.82 -20.41
CA ALA A 412 17.67 -32.36 -21.24
C ALA A 412 19.02 -32.80 -20.68
N VAL A 413 19.22 -32.68 -19.35
CA VAL A 413 20.44 -33.14 -18.66
C VAL A 413 20.51 -34.68 -18.61
N PHE A 414 19.38 -35.38 -18.57
CA PHE A 414 19.30 -36.85 -18.65
C PHE A 414 19.53 -37.39 -20.08
N GLY A 415 19.42 -36.55 -21.11
CA GLY A 415 19.62 -36.92 -22.52
C GLY A 415 18.36 -37.44 -23.25
N ASP A 416 17.18 -37.40 -22.63
CA ASP A 416 15.92 -37.86 -23.24
C ASP A 416 15.33 -36.78 -24.16
N LYS A 417 15.80 -36.76 -25.41
CA LYS A 417 15.37 -35.78 -26.42
C LYS A 417 13.87 -35.83 -26.70
N SER A 418 13.26 -37.02 -26.68
CA SER A 418 11.83 -37.18 -26.93
C SER A 418 10.99 -36.51 -25.84
N LYS A 419 11.37 -36.68 -24.56
CA LYS A 419 10.71 -35.98 -23.45
C LYS A 419 10.96 -34.48 -23.43
N VAL A 420 12.13 -34.02 -23.87
CA VAL A 420 12.39 -32.58 -24.02
C VAL A 420 11.47 -31.96 -25.08
N GLU A 421 11.28 -32.63 -26.22
CA GLU A 421 10.39 -32.16 -27.29
C GLU A 421 8.91 -32.19 -26.88
N GLU A 422 8.43 -33.29 -26.29
CA GLU A 422 7.06 -33.44 -25.77
C GLU A 422 6.71 -32.33 -24.75
N LEU A 423 7.58 -32.13 -23.76
CA LEU A 423 7.37 -31.13 -22.71
C LEU A 423 7.59 -29.70 -23.22
N GLY A 424 8.54 -29.48 -24.14
CA GLY A 424 8.77 -28.20 -24.80
C GLY A 424 7.55 -27.72 -25.57
N ASN A 425 6.99 -28.58 -26.42
CA ASN A 425 5.76 -28.31 -27.19
C ASN A 425 4.57 -28.02 -26.26
N ARG A 426 4.47 -28.72 -25.12
CA ARG A 426 3.41 -28.45 -24.13
C ARG A 426 3.63 -27.15 -23.37
N MET A 427 4.87 -26.83 -23.00
CA MET A 427 5.25 -25.56 -22.38
C MET A 427 5.00 -24.37 -23.29
N GLU A 428 5.29 -24.47 -24.59
CA GLU A 428 5.01 -23.41 -25.56
C GLU A 428 3.50 -23.09 -25.56
N ARG A 429 2.63 -24.10 -25.72
CA ARG A 429 1.17 -23.91 -25.62
C ARG A 429 0.76 -23.27 -24.29
N LEU A 430 1.26 -23.77 -23.16
CA LEU A 430 0.91 -23.25 -21.84
C LEU A 430 1.48 -21.84 -21.57
N SER A 431 2.57 -21.44 -22.20
CA SER A 431 3.18 -20.11 -22.02
C SER A 431 2.35 -18.97 -22.64
N LYS A 432 1.48 -19.27 -23.62
CA LYS A 432 0.57 -18.29 -24.25
C LYS A 432 -0.34 -17.58 -23.26
N ARG A 433 -0.62 -18.22 -22.11
CA ARG A 433 -1.36 -17.64 -20.97
C ARG A 433 -0.53 -16.72 -20.07
N THR A 434 0.67 -16.28 -20.48
CA THR A 434 1.57 -15.44 -19.67
C THR A 434 1.98 -14.17 -20.41
N ASN A 435 2.11 -13.06 -19.66
CA ASN A 435 2.38 -11.71 -20.21
C ASN A 435 3.84 -11.47 -20.60
N GLN A 436 4.72 -12.40 -20.28
CA GLN A 436 6.14 -12.24 -20.58
C GLN A 436 6.32 -12.57 -22.05
N ASP A 437 6.87 -11.62 -22.82
CA ASP A 437 7.35 -11.88 -24.17
C ASP A 437 8.08 -13.22 -24.18
N GLY A 438 7.60 -14.19 -24.97
CA GLY A 438 8.07 -15.58 -24.98
C GLY A 438 9.57 -15.75 -25.29
N LYS A 439 10.24 -14.65 -25.62
CA LYS A 439 11.67 -14.48 -25.87
C LYS A 439 12.57 -14.77 -24.66
N SER A 440 12.06 -14.71 -23.41
CA SER A 440 12.92 -14.81 -22.21
C SER A 440 13.08 -16.22 -21.63
N TRP A 441 12.18 -17.17 -21.94
CA TRP A 441 12.17 -18.50 -21.28
C TRP A 441 12.44 -19.69 -22.20
N ILE A 442 12.25 -19.56 -23.51
CA ILE A 442 12.48 -20.64 -24.46
C ILE A 442 13.21 -20.10 -25.69
N ARG A 443 14.55 -20.18 -25.67
CA ARG A 443 15.38 -20.22 -26.89
C ARG A 443 15.80 -21.67 -27.16
N VAL A 444 14.82 -22.57 -27.13
CA VAL A 444 14.94 -23.99 -27.48
C VAL A 444 14.03 -24.27 -28.67
N THR A 445 14.45 -23.78 -29.84
CA THR A 445 13.86 -24.11 -31.14
C THR A 445 14.99 -24.44 -32.09
N SER A 446 15.03 -25.71 -32.51
CA SER A 446 15.95 -26.40 -33.43
C SER A 446 16.28 -25.64 -34.74
N PRO A 447 17.33 -26.03 -35.52
CA PRO A 447 18.03 -27.31 -35.50
C PRO A 447 19.57 -27.23 -35.49
N GLY A 448 20.19 -27.75 -34.43
CA GLY A 448 21.65 -27.84 -34.34
C GLY A 448 22.14 -28.03 -32.91
N LEU A 449 23.29 -28.66 -32.77
CA LEU A 449 24.03 -28.88 -31.52
C LEU A 449 24.22 -27.56 -30.73
N GLU A 450 23.95 -27.56 -29.42
CA GLU A 450 24.79 -26.93 -28.36
C GLU A 450 24.19 -27.03 -26.93
N VAL A 451 23.97 -28.25 -26.43
CA VAL A 451 23.75 -28.52 -24.98
C VAL A 451 24.57 -29.75 -24.52
N PHE A 452 25.71 -30.02 -25.16
CA PHE A 452 26.47 -31.27 -24.97
C PHE A 452 27.75 -31.15 -24.11
N THR A 453 28.09 -29.94 -23.62
CA THR A 453 29.47 -29.62 -23.23
C THR A 453 29.74 -29.44 -21.72
N VAL A 454 28.75 -29.65 -20.84
CA VAL A 454 28.90 -29.32 -19.39
C VAL A 454 28.67 -30.49 -18.41
N VAL A 455 28.12 -31.63 -18.84
CA VAL A 455 27.58 -32.67 -17.90
C VAL A 455 28.39 -33.97 -17.81
N LEU A 456 29.30 -34.27 -18.74
CA LEU A 456 30.07 -35.53 -18.77
C LEU A 456 31.29 -35.56 -17.83
N GLY A 457 31.07 -35.32 -16.54
CA GLY A 457 32.14 -35.29 -15.52
C GLY A 457 32.03 -36.28 -14.35
N CYS A 458 30.85 -36.88 -14.07
CA CYS A 458 30.59 -37.50 -12.75
C CYS A 458 29.73 -38.79 -12.72
N THR A 459 29.65 -39.56 -13.81
CA THR A 459 28.70 -40.70 -13.91
C THR A 459 29.25 -42.09 -13.51
N SER A 460 30.56 -42.27 -13.34
CA SER A 460 31.16 -43.61 -13.12
C SER A 460 31.03 -44.19 -11.71
N ARG A 461 30.73 -43.38 -10.67
CA ARG A 461 30.65 -43.83 -9.27
C ARG A 461 29.24 -44.11 -8.73
N ILE A 462 28.18 -43.65 -9.41
CA ILE A 462 26.81 -43.71 -8.87
C ILE A 462 26.09 -45.01 -9.25
N ILE A 463 26.44 -45.61 -10.39
CA ILE A 463 25.76 -46.81 -10.93
C ILE A 463 25.91 -48.02 -9.99
N ALA A 464 27.04 -48.17 -9.32
CA ALA A 464 27.31 -49.28 -8.40
C ALA A 464 26.43 -49.29 -7.12
N ALA A 465 25.87 -48.14 -6.73
CA ALA A 465 25.08 -48.03 -5.49
C ALA A 465 23.59 -48.36 -5.68
N HIS A 466 23.07 -48.36 -6.91
CA HIS A 466 21.63 -48.43 -7.16
C HIS A 466 21.07 -49.85 -7.32
N GLN A 467 21.92 -50.86 -7.46
CA GLN A 467 21.52 -52.26 -7.66
C GLN A 467 21.36 -53.07 -6.37
N ALA A 468 21.68 -52.50 -5.20
CA ALA A 468 21.81 -53.24 -3.93
C ALA A 468 20.56 -53.28 -3.03
N THR A 469 19.47 -52.57 -3.37
CA THR A 469 18.32 -52.37 -2.47
C THR A 469 16.95 -52.45 -3.18
N ARG A 470 16.59 -53.64 -3.66
CA ARG A 470 15.17 -54.02 -3.86
C ARG A 470 14.73 -54.88 -2.67
N GLY A 471 13.66 -54.47 -1.99
CA GLY A 471 13.14 -55.15 -0.79
C GLY A 471 11.95 -56.07 -1.11
N GLN A 472 11.70 -57.06 -0.25
CA GLN A 472 10.65 -58.08 -0.46
C GLN A 472 9.23 -57.49 -0.64
N LEU A 473 8.92 -56.36 0.00
CA LEU A 473 7.62 -55.69 -0.12
C LEU A 473 7.33 -55.15 -1.53
N ASP A 474 8.36 -54.71 -2.26
CA ASP A 474 8.23 -54.16 -3.62
C ASP A 474 7.79 -55.27 -4.60
N MET A 475 8.43 -56.44 -4.50
CA MET A 475 8.14 -57.59 -5.36
C MET A 475 6.75 -58.18 -5.14
N GLN A 476 6.24 -58.17 -3.90
CA GLN A 476 4.90 -58.68 -3.60
C GLN A 476 3.81 -57.76 -4.16
N ALA A 477 3.96 -56.44 -4.04
CA ALA A 477 3.04 -55.47 -4.62
C ALA A 477 3.07 -55.48 -6.16
N GLU A 478 4.26 -55.57 -6.79
CA GLU A 478 4.40 -55.71 -8.24
C GLU A 478 3.70 -56.99 -8.76
N ALA A 479 3.88 -58.14 -8.10
CA ALA A 479 3.29 -59.42 -8.53
C ALA A 479 1.75 -59.48 -8.42
N ILE A 480 1.15 -58.87 -7.38
CA ILE A 480 -0.32 -58.78 -7.25
C ILE A 480 -0.88 -57.84 -8.33
N LEU A 481 -0.18 -56.73 -8.62
CA LEU A 481 -0.57 -55.78 -9.67
C LEU A 481 -0.54 -56.40 -11.07
N GLU A 482 0.46 -57.25 -11.34
CA GLU A 482 0.60 -57.96 -12.62
C GLU A 482 -0.54 -58.97 -12.83
N ARG A 483 -0.82 -59.84 -11.84
CA ARG A 483 -2.00 -60.75 -11.85
C ARG A 483 -3.32 -60.00 -12.03
N ALA A 484 -3.49 -58.85 -11.36
CA ALA A 484 -4.73 -58.08 -11.49
C ALA A 484 -4.88 -57.48 -12.90
N SER A 485 -3.77 -57.03 -13.50
CA SER A 485 -3.76 -56.46 -14.85
C SER A 485 -4.00 -57.50 -15.95
N SER A 486 -3.68 -58.78 -15.73
CA SER A 486 -4.05 -59.85 -16.67
C SER A 486 -5.54 -60.20 -16.62
N LEU A 487 -6.19 -60.09 -15.46
CA LEU A 487 -7.61 -60.41 -15.27
C LEU A 487 -8.56 -59.25 -15.65
N ALA A 488 -8.16 -58.01 -15.33
CA ALA A 488 -8.96 -56.82 -15.64
C ALA A 488 -8.06 -55.66 -16.07
N ASN A 489 -8.17 -55.26 -17.34
CA ASN A 489 -7.41 -54.14 -17.89
C ASN A 489 -8.27 -53.23 -18.78
N LEU A 490 -7.67 -52.10 -19.15
CA LEU A 490 -8.32 -51.03 -19.90
C LEU A 490 -8.75 -51.45 -21.32
N GLU A 491 -8.12 -52.47 -21.89
CA GLU A 491 -8.40 -52.95 -23.24
C GLU A 491 -9.65 -53.82 -23.28
N LEU A 492 -9.76 -54.78 -22.36
CA LEU A 492 -10.99 -55.55 -22.12
C LEU A 492 -12.18 -54.61 -21.84
N GLN A 493 -11.98 -53.57 -21.02
CA GLN A 493 -13.02 -52.60 -20.72
C GLN A 493 -13.48 -51.80 -21.97
N ARG A 494 -12.56 -51.48 -22.89
CA ARG A 494 -12.86 -50.69 -24.10
C ARG A 494 -13.62 -51.48 -25.17
N ILE A 495 -13.38 -52.78 -25.27
CA ILE A 495 -14.09 -53.66 -26.22
C ILE A 495 -15.47 -54.11 -25.71
N GLY A 496 -15.90 -53.65 -24.53
CA GLY A 496 -17.17 -54.02 -23.92
C GLY A 496 -17.23 -55.49 -23.50
N TYR A 497 -16.09 -56.10 -23.17
CA TYR A 497 -16.02 -57.48 -22.70
C TYR A 497 -16.86 -57.66 -21.42
N VAL A 498 -17.72 -58.69 -21.43
CA VAL A 498 -18.59 -59.04 -20.31
C VAL A 498 -18.03 -60.32 -19.68
N PRO A 499 -17.37 -60.22 -18.51
CA PRO A 499 -16.84 -61.40 -17.82
C PRO A 499 -17.95 -62.33 -17.33
N SER A 500 -17.66 -63.63 -17.29
CA SER A 500 -18.50 -64.65 -16.67
C SER A 500 -18.60 -64.47 -15.16
N ASN A 501 -19.56 -65.16 -14.53
CA ASN A 501 -19.72 -65.11 -13.07
C ASN A 501 -18.49 -65.59 -12.29
N GLU A 502 -17.67 -66.46 -12.89
CA GLU A 502 -16.44 -67.02 -12.30
C GLU A 502 -15.30 -65.99 -12.38
N GLU A 503 -15.08 -65.38 -13.56
CA GLU A 503 -14.14 -64.27 -13.75
C GLU A 503 -14.51 -63.05 -12.88
N VAL A 504 -15.81 -62.77 -12.69
CA VAL A 504 -16.30 -61.72 -11.78
C VAL A 504 -15.98 -62.01 -10.30
N LEU A 505 -15.86 -63.28 -9.90
CA LEU A 505 -15.42 -63.65 -8.55
C LEU A 505 -13.91 -63.46 -8.40
N GLU A 506 -13.10 -63.95 -9.34
CA GLU A 506 -11.63 -63.77 -9.32
C GLU A 506 -11.23 -62.29 -9.32
N ILE A 507 -11.89 -61.45 -10.13
CA ILE A 507 -11.68 -60.00 -10.18
C ILE A 507 -11.99 -59.34 -8.82
N LYS A 508 -13.00 -59.83 -8.08
CA LYS A 508 -13.32 -59.31 -6.74
C LYS A 508 -12.28 -59.73 -5.71
N ASP A 509 -11.86 -60.98 -5.72
CA ASP A 509 -10.89 -61.51 -4.76
C ASP A 509 -9.52 -60.81 -4.91
N ILE A 510 -9.03 -60.65 -6.15
CA ILE A 510 -7.79 -59.91 -6.36
C ILE A 510 -7.93 -58.40 -6.12
N SER A 511 -9.13 -57.83 -6.28
CA SER A 511 -9.42 -56.45 -5.83
C SER A 511 -9.34 -56.30 -4.31
N HIS A 512 -9.71 -57.34 -3.55
CA HIS A 512 -9.51 -57.37 -2.09
C HIS A 512 -8.02 -57.52 -1.71
N GLU A 513 -7.24 -58.34 -2.41
CA GLU A 513 -5.78 -58.40 -2.26
C GLU A 513 -5.13 -57.02 -2.49
N LEU A 514 -5.42 -56.37 -3.62
CA LEU A 514 -4.93 -55.03 -3.96
C LEU A 514 -5.32 -53.96 -2.93
N PHE A 515 -6.55 -54.01 -2.40
CA PHE A 515 -7.00 -53.07 -1.40
C PHE A 515 -6.23 -53.22 -0.07
N SER A 516 -5.95 -54.46 0.33
CA SER A 516 -5.13 -54.78 1.51
C SER A 516 -3.70 -54.24 1.35
N GLU A 517 -3.04 -54.55 0.23
CA GLU A 517 -1.65 -54.15 -0.02
C GLU A 517 -1.49 -52.62 -0.15
N SER A 518 -2.44 -51.97 -0.83
CA SER A 518 -2.54 -50.50 -0.87
C SER A 518 -2.67 -49.90 0.54
N GLY A 519 -3.42 -50.56 1.44
CA GLY A 519 -3.52 -50.19 2.86
C GLY A 519 -2.19 -50.27 3.59
N GLN A 520 -1.39 -51.33 3.36
CA GLN A 520 -0.07 -51.52 3.95
C GLN A 520 0.94 -50.47 3.45
N LEU A 521 0.99 -50.22 2.14
CA LEU A 521 1.82 -49.18 1.54
C LEU A 521 1.46 -47.77 2.07
N LEU A 522 0.17 -47.48 2.26
CA LEU A 522 -0.28 -46.24 2.88
C LEU A 522 0.16 -46.11 4.35
N ALA A 523 0.23 -47.21 5.10
CA ALA A 523 0.73 -47.22 6.47
C ALA A 523 2.24 -46.91 6.50
N GLU A 524 3.06 -47.53 5.64
CA GLU A 524 4.50 -47.26 5.59
C GLU A 524 4.81 -45.84 5.07
N ILE A 525 4.05 -45.33 4.08
CA ILE A 525 4.16 -43.91 3.66
C ILE A 525 3.89 -42.96 4.83
N ARG A 526 2.91 -43.25 5.70
CA ARG A 526 2.67 -42.46 6.92
C ARG A 526 3.86 -42.56 7.89
N ARG A 527 4.39 -43.77 8.12
CA ARG A 527 5.55 -44.02 8.99
C ARG A 527 6.79 -43.25 8.51
N LEU A 528 7.12 -43.36 7.23
CA LEU A 528 8.25 -42.65 6.61
C LEU A 528 8.08 -41.13 6.61
N ARG A 529 6.86 -40.60 6.41
CA ARG A 529 6.58 -39.16 6.55
C ARG A 529 6.79 -38.67 7.99
N GLN A 530 6.32 -39.42 8.99
CA GLN A 530 6.55 -39.09 10.40
C GLN A 530 8.04 -39.14 10.74
N LEU A 531 8.76 -40.16 10.26
CA LEU A 531 10.21 -40.27 10.43
C LEU A 531 10.94 -39.07 9.77
N ARG A 532 10.59 -38.70 8.54
CA ARG A 532 11.14 -37.53 7.85
C ARG A 532 10.88 -36.22 8.60
N MET A 533 9.68 -36.03 9.17
CA MET A 533 9.38 -34.87 10.01
C MET A 533 10.24 -34.85 11.27
N ARG A 534 10.39 -35.98 11.95
CA ARG A 534 11.29 -36.11 13.12
C ARG A 534 12.75 -35.80 12.77
N ILE A 535 13.24 -36.31 11.63
CA ILE A 535 14.58 -36.01 11.12
C ILE A 535 14.72 -34.51 10.79
N SER A 536 13.74 -33.89 10.14
CA SER A 536 13.77 -32.45 9.82
C SER A 536 13.81 -31.58 11.07
N VAL A 537 12.95 -31.87 12.06
CA VAL A 537 12.96 -31.19 13.37
C VAL A 537 14.30 -31.38 14.06
N GLN A 538 14.88 -32.59 14.01
CA GLN A 538 16.20 -32.85 14.57
C GLN A 538 17.32 -32.10 13.83
N LEU A 539 17.24 -31.96 12.49
CA LEU A 539 18.19 -31.18 11.70
C LEU A 539 18.11 -29.70 12.02
N ASP A 540 16.91 -29.13 12.22
CA ASP A 540 16.73 -27.74 12.63
C ASP A 540 17.25 -27.50 14.05
N ILE A 541 17.02 -28.46 14.97
CA ILE A 541 17.62 -28.46 16.31
C ILE A 541 19.15 -28.50 16.20
N ASN A 542 19.73 -29.42 15.40
CA ASN A 542 21.17 -29.57 15.24
C ASN A 542 21.81 -28.31 14.62
N ARG A 543 21.24 -27.77 13.54
CA ARG A 543 21.67 -26.52 12.90
C ARG A 543 21.61 -25.35 13.87
N SER A 544 20.53 -25.26 14.65
CA SER A 544 20.39 -24.24 15.67
C SER A 544 21.47 -24.39 16.75
N ILE A 545 21.72 -25.60 17.26
CA ILE A 545 22.73 -25.89 18.30
C ILE A 545 24.16 -25.62 17.80
N ALA A 546 24.46 -25.99 16.55
CA ALA A 546 25.77 -25.75 15.93
C ALA A 546 25.97 -24.29 15.48
N SER A 547 24.93 -23.44 15.52
CA SER A 547 25.01 -22.06 15.03
C SER A 547 26.07 -21.25 15.81
N PRO A 548 27.06 -20.62 15.12
CA PRO A 548 28.12 -19.86 15.78
C PRO A 548 27.62 -18.75 16.71
N VAL A 549 26.45 -18.17 16.41
CA VAL A 549 25.85 -17.08 17.20
C VAL A 549 25.54 -17.48 18.65
N ARG A 550 25.45 -18.78 18.97
CA ARG A 550 25.29 -19.28 20.34
C ARG A 550 26.55 -19.17 21.19
N ARG A 551 27.71 -18.97 20.58
CA ARG A 551 29.01 -18.81 21.26
C ARG A 551 29.34 -17.35 21.57
N LEU A 552 28.52 -16.40 21.09
CA LEU A 552 28.71 -14.99 21.39
C LEU A 552 28.29 -14.69 22.84
N PRO A 553 29.08 -13.91 23.58
CA PRO A 553 28.63 -13.30 24.84
C PRO A 553 27.35 -12.48 24.63
N LEU A 554 26.52 -12.37 25.67
CA LEU A 554 25.24 -11.66 25.58
C LEU A 554 25.45 -10.16 25.29
N GLU A 555 26.57 -9.61 25.72
CA GLU A 555 27.03 -8.23 25.53
C GLU A 555 27.30 -7.97 24.04
N VAL A 556 28.05 -8.86 23.38
CA VAL A 556 28.32 -8.78 21.93
C VAL A 556 27.02 -8.92 21.13
N LEU A 557 26.14 -9.84 21.54
CA LEU A 557 24.83 -9.99 20.93
C LEU A 557 23.95 -8.74 21.11
N SER A 558 24.06 -8.06 22.25
CA SER A 558 23.33 -6.82 22.57
C SER A 558 23.80 -5.62 21.75
N GLU A 559 25.11 -5.49 21.48
CA GLU A 559 25.61 -4.46 20.56
C GLU A 559 25.22 -4.77 19.11
N ILE A 560 25.25 -6.04 18.67
CA ILE A 560 24.71 -6.44 17.35
C ILE A 560 23.24 -6.02 17.22
N PHE A 561 22.43 -6.22 18.27
CA PHE A 561 21.03 -5.77 18.29
C PHE A 561 20.91 -4.24 18.21
N CYS A 562 21.78 -3.50 18.91
CA CYS A 562 21.81 -2.03 18.83
C CYS A 562 22.16 -1.54 17.42
N HIS A 563 23.13 -2.16 16.75
CA HIS A 563 23.46 -1.85 15.35
C HIS A 563 22.28 -2.12 14.41
N LEU A 564 21.59 -3.26 14.56
CA LEU A 564 20.42 -3.59 13.73
C LEU A 564 19.26 -2.61 13.90
N VAL A 565 18.98 -2.15 15.13
CA VAL A 565 17.93 -1.15 15.38
C VAL A 565 18.35 0.24 14.90
N ASN A 566 19.61 0.61 15.04
CA ASN A 566 20.12 1.91 14.59
C ASN A 566 20.28 2.02 13.06
N ALA A 567 20.41 0.90 12.35
CA ALA A 567 20.48 0.85 10.89
C ALA A 567 19.15 1.19 10.18
N VAL A 568 18.04 1.34 10.92
CA VAL A 568 16.74 1.71 10.37
C VAL A 568 16.33 3.08 10.90
N GLU A 569 15.87 3.97 10.02
CA GLU A 569 15.55 5.35 10.38
C GLU A 569 14.19 5.47 11.11
N SER A 570 13.17 4.81 10.58
CA SER A 570 11.77 4.87 11.01
C SER A 570 11.54 4.36 12.45
N PRO A 571 10.97 5.17 13.36
CA PRO A 571 10.65 4.76 14.74
C PRO A 571 9.73 3.53 14.83
N SER A 572 8.81 3.37 13.89
CA SER A 572 7.90 2.22 13.81
C SER A 572 8.63 0.91 13.49
N ASP A 573 9.69 0.99 12.67
CA ASP A 573 10.46 -0.17 12.25
C ASP A 573 11.52 -0.54 13.31
N LYS A 574 12.10 0.46 14.00
CA LYS A 574 12.87 0.24 15.25
C LYS A 574 12.04 -0.51 16.29
N THR A 575 10.82 -0.03 16.54
CA THR A 575 9.84 -0.66 17.42
C THR A 575 9.58 -2.11 16.99
N PHE A 576 9.34 -2.37 15.70
CA PHE A 576 9.11 -3.70 15.14
C PHE A 576 10.29 -4.66 15.37
N LEU A 577 11.53 -4.23 15.09
CA LEU A 577 12.70 -5.06 15.24
C LEU A 577 12.90 -5.51 16.69
N ALA A 578 12.84 -4.59 17.65
CA ALA A 578 12.98 -4.91 19.08
C ALA A 578 11.85 -5.83 19.59
N THR A 579 10.59 -5.46 19.30
CA THR A 579 9.40 -6.15 19.85
C THR A 579 9.09 -7.48 19.18
N HIS A 580 9.13 -7.57 17.83
CA HIS A 580 8.61 -8.73 17.08
C HIS A 580 9.69 -9.59 16.43
N THR A 581 10.90 -9.07 16.22
CA THR A 581 12.01 -9.84 15.62
C THR A 581 12.94 -10.37 16.71
N LEU A 582 13.74 -9.50 17.33
CA LEU A 582 14.83 -9.87 18.24
C LEU A 582 14.30 -10.64 19.47
N SER A 583 13.23 -10.15 20.08
CA SER A 583 12.60 -10.75 21.27
C SER A 583 11.87 -12.07 21.02
N HIS A 584 11.74 -12.52 19.77
CA HIS A 584 10.99 -13.73 19.40
C HIS A 584 11.86 -14.90 18.90
N VAL A 585 13.17 -14.72 18.70
CA VAL A 585 14.05 -15.77 18.15
C VAL A 585 14.27 -16.95 19.12
N CYS A 586 14.79 -16.69 20.32
CA CYS A 586 15.01 -17.74 21.33
C CYS A 586 15.05 -17.15 22.76
N ARG A 587 15.16 -18.01 23.79
CA ARG A 587 15.23 -17.56 25.20
C ARG A 587 16.43 -16.65 25.47
N ALA A 588 17.61 -16.99 24.93
CA ALA A 588 18.83 -16.20 25.12
C ALA A 588 18.75 -14.83 24.42
N TRP A 589 18.23 -14.77 23.20
CA TRP A 589 18.02 -13.52 22.46
C TRP A 589 16.98 -12.63 23.16
N ARG A 590 15.89 -13.20 23.68
CA ARG A 590 14.91 -12.46 24.49
C ARG A 590 15.51 -11.92 25.79
N ALA A 591 16.39 -12.68 26.44
CA ALA A 591 17.09 -12.22 27.64
C ALA A 591 18.06 -11.08 27.32
N ALA A 592 18.90 -11.22 26.29
CA ALA A 592 19.78 -10.15 25.80
C ALA A 592 18.98 -8.89 25.45
N ALA A 593 17.94 -9.01 24.62
CA ALA A 593 17.12 -7.88 24.21
C ALA A 593 16.46 -7.17 25.41
N ARG A 594 15.84 -7.91 26.34
CA ARG A 594 15.23 -7.32 27.55
C ARG A 594 16.26 -6.70 28.49
N ASN A 595 17.47 -7.23 28.56
CA ASN A 595 18.57 -6.68 29.35
C ASN A 595 19.37 -5.58 28.61
N THR A 596 18.89 -5.11 27.45
CA THR A 596 19.51 -4.03 26.67
C THR A 596 18.56 -2.83 26.58
N PRO A 597 18.55 -1.91 27.56
CA PRO A 597 17.63 -0.78 27.61
C PRO A 597 17.64 0.11 26.35
N ARG A 598 18.80 0.22 25.69
CA ARG A 598 19.00 1.01 24.45
C ARG A 598 18.02 0.62 23.32
N LEU A 599 17.56 -0.63 23.26
CA LEU A 599 16.65 -1.12 22.21
C LEU A 599 15.21 -0.63 22.36
N TRP A 600 14.83 -0.16 23.55
CA TRP A 600 13.44 0.11 23.94
C TRP A 600 13.12 1.61 24.04
N THR A 601 14.08 2.47 23.73
CA THR A 601 13.96 3.94 23.79
C THR A 601 13.03 4.52 22.71
N SER A 602 12.83 3.81 21.60
CA SER A 602 11.92 4.21 20.51
C SER A 602 10.57 3.50 20.67
N ILE A 603 9.51 4.26 20.97
CA ILE A 603 8.18 3.74 21.26
C ILE A 603 7.19 4.27 20.23
N SER A 604 6.78 3.42 19.29
CA SER A 604 5.67 3.71 18.38
C SER A 604 4.36 3.09 18.85
N SER A 605 3.24 3.81 18.70
CA SER A 605 1.88 3.26 18.82
C SER A 605 1.55 2.23 17.72
N LEU A 606 2.44 2.09 16.73
CA LEU A 606 2.22 1.29 15.54
C LEU A 606 3.49 0.62 15.02
N VAL A 607 3.31 -0.63 14.63
CA VAL A 607 4.31 -1.46 13.97
C VAL A 607 3.85 -1.77 12.54
N ARG A 608 4.76 -1.59 11.57
CA ARG A 608 4.56 -1.98 10.17
C ARG A 608 5.09 -3.41 9.99
N LEU A 609 4.20 -4.36 9.71
CA LEU A 609 4.59 -5.73 9.42
C LEU A 609 5.13 -5.86 7.98
N PRO A 610 6.03 -6.83 7.68
CA PRO A 610 6.55 -7.10 6.33
C PRO A 610 5.50 -7.43 5.25
N SER A 611 4.23 -7.63 5.64
CA SER A 611 3.09 -7.79 4.73
C SER A 611 2.32 -6.47 4.50
N SER A 612 2.97 -5.33 4.71
CA SER A 612 2.38 -3.98 4.75
C SER A 612 1.18 -3.82 5.67
N ARG A 613 1.02 -4.70 6.68
CA ARG A 613 -0.06 -4.62 7.66
C ARG A 613 0.33 -3.74 8.84
N ILE A 614 -0.55 -2.81 9.15
CA ILE A 614 -0.47 -1.83 10.23
C ILE A 614 -1.11 -2.47 11.48
N VAL A 615 -0.34 -2.66 12.57
CA VAL A 615 -0.80 -3.27 13.83
C VAL A 615 -0.44 -2.41 15.03
N HIS A 616 -1.43 -2.13 15.89
CA HIS A 616 -1.22 -1.40 17.14
C HIS A 616 -0.33 -2.17 18.12
N THR A 617 0.58 -1.46 18.79
CA THR A 617 1.48 -2.05 19.78
C THR A 617 0.73 -2.28 21.10
N GLY A 618 0.40 -3.54 21.40
CA GLY A 618 -0.25 -3.91 22.67
C GLY A 618 0.64 -3.78 23.91
N HIS A 619 1.95 -3.69 23.71
CA HIS A 619 3.00 -3.78 24.75
C HIS A 619 3.77 -2.46 24.92
N VAL A 620 3.08 -1.31 24.88
CA VAL A 620 3.73 0.01 24.99
C VAL A 620 4.38 0.19 26.37
N PHE A 621 3.64 -0.16 27.44
CA PHE A 621 4.11 -0.06 28.81
C PHE A 621 5.33 -0.93 29.09
N ASP A 622 5.35 -2.16 28.56
CA ASP A 622 6.49 -3.08 28.71
C ASP A 622 7.77 -2.50 28.10
N GLN A 623 7.67 -1.74 27.00
CA GLN A 623 8.83 -1.12 26.35
C GLN A 623 9.38 0.03 27.20
N ALA A 624 8.50 0.92 27.70
CA ALA A 624 8.90 2.00 28.60
C ALA A 624 9.51 1.51 29.92
N ALA A 625 9.06 0.35 30.42
CA ALA A 625 9.69 -0.30 31.57
C ALA A 625 11.08 -0.86 31.23
N LEU A 626 11.28 -1.40 30.03
CA LEU A 626 12.55 -2.01 29.58
C LEU A 626 13.62 -0.98 29.19
N SER A 627 13.26 0.25 28.82
CA SER A 627 14.20 1.36 28.61
C SER A 627 14.81 1.92 29.90
N GLY A 628 14.26 1.56 31.07
CA GLY A 628 14.83 1.90 32.38
C GLY A 628 14.76 3.40 32.67
N ALA A 629 15.92 4.06 32.66
CA ALA A 629 16.06 5.51 32.86
C ALA A 629 16.57 6.24 31.60
N LEU A 630 16.63 5.57 30.44
CA LEU A 630 17.10 6.16 29.21
C LEU A 630 16.06 7.11 28.58
N PRO A 631 16.48 8.13 27.82
CA PRO A 631 15.56 9.07 27.19
C PRO A 631 14.65 8.38 26.16
N LEU A 632 13.36 8.75 26.17
CA LEU A 632 12.33 8.14 25.33
C LEU A 632 11.98 8.99 24.12
N HIS A 633 11.72 8.31 23.00
CA HIS A 633 11.34 8.88 21.72
C HIS A 633 9.96 8.29 21.32
N ILE A 634 8.90 9.09 21.42
CA ILE A 634 7.51 8.61 21.27
C ILE A 634 6.94 9.03 19.93
N PHE A 635 6.30 8.08 19.24
CA PHE A 635 5.79 8.26 17.88
C PHE A 635 4.33 7.77 17.75
N HIS A 636 3.43 8.67 17.34
CA HIS A 636 2.04 8.37 17.00
C HIS A 636 1.69 9.00 15.63
N PRO A 637 1.70 8.23 14.53
CA PRO A 637 1.50 8.76 13.17
C PRO A 637 0.04 8.82 12.71
N LEU A 638 -0.89 8.17 13.43
CA LEU A 638 -2.29 8.06 13.01
C LEU A 638 -3.10 9.29 13.38
N LEU A 639 -4.22 9.47 12.69
CA LEU A 639 -5.35 10.17 13.27
C LEU A 639 -6.27 9.12 13.92
N ASN A 640 -5.95 8.71 15.15
CA ASN A 640 -6.79 7.81 15.93
C ASN A 640 -6.70 8.17 17.42
N ASP A 641 -7.60 9.05 17.83
CA ASP A 641 -7.64 9.65 19.16
C ASP A 641 -7.77 8.63 20.29
N ASN A 642 -8.53 7.55 20.10
CA ASN A 642 -8.64 6.46 21.08
C ASN A 642 -7.28 5.76 21.33
N VAL A 643 -6.47 5.62 20.28
CA VAL A 643 -5.12 5.04 20.39
C VAL A 643 -4.13 6.05 20.95
N LEU A 644 -4.24 7.34 20.59
CA LEU A 644 -3.41 8.41 21.15
C LEU A 644 -3.67 8.58 22.65
N ALA A 645 -4.92 8.74 23.08
CA ALA A 645 -5.29 8.88 24.50
C ALA A 645 -4.81 7.68 25.33
N ARG A 646 -4.99 6.45 24.81
CA ARG A 646 -4.47 5.24 25.46
C ARG A 646 -2.94 5.20 25.51
N LEU A 647 -2.24 5.64 24.46
CA LEU A 647 -0.78 5.73 24.42
C LEU A 647 -0.26 6.68 25.50
N LEU A 648 -0.83 7.89 25.55
CA LEU A 648 -0.43 8.93 26.50
C LEU A 648 -0.72 8.50 27.95
N ALA A 649 -1.90 7.95 28.23
CA ALA A 649 -2.24 7.42 29.56
C ALA A 649 -1.30 6.29 30.03
N LEU A 650 -0.88 5.39 29.12
CA LEU A 650 0.07 4.30 29.46
C LEU A 650 1.51 4.80 29.67
N LEU A 651 1.91 5.90 29.01
CA LEU A 651 3.26 6.43 29.06
C LEU A 651 3.42 7.60 30.04
N GLN A 652 2.34 8.16 30.57
CA GLN A 652 2.34 9.25 31.56
C GLN A 652 3.26 8.99 32.78
N PRO A 653 3.36 7.77 33.36
CA PRO A 653 4.31 7.50 34.45
C PRO A 653 5.78 7.71 34.07
N TYR A 654 6.11 7.67 32.79
CA TYR A 654 7.47 7.83 32.24
C TYR A 654 7.70 9.23 31.62
N ALA A 655 6.76 10.16 31.77
CA ALA A 655 6.81 11.52 31.18
C ALA A 655 8.15 12.25 31.44
N ALA A 656 8.73 12.07 32.63
CA ALA A 656 10.01 12.67 33.00
C ALA A 656 11.20 12.25 32.12
N GLN A 657 11.09 11.15 31.36
CA GLN A 657 12.13 10.62 30.47
C GLN A 657 11.91 11.00 29.00
N TRP A 658 10.78 11.63 28.64
CA TRP A 658 10.46 11.92 27.25
C TRP A 658 11.41 12.99 26.69
N LYS A 659 12.21 12.63 25.69
CA LYS A 659 13.18 13.52 25.04
C LYS A 659 12.69 14.06 23.71
N SER A 660 11.97 13.24 22.93
CA SER A 660 11.26 13.73 21.75
C SER A 660 9.88 13.10 21.63
N VAL A 661 8.89 13.90 21.23
CA VAL A 661 7.54 13.41 20.90
C VAL A 661 7.16 13.80 19.48
N SER A 662 6.55 12.88 18.73
CA SER A 662 5.86 13.18 17.48
C SER A 662 4.47 12.56 17.51
N LEU A 663 3.45 13.41 17.60
CA LEU A 663 2.08 13.03 17.90
C LEU A 663 1.12 13.65 16.88
N ARG A 664 0.14 12.87 16.43
CA ARG A 664 -0.98 13.31 15.57
C ARG A 664 -2.31 12.98 16.26
N GLY A 665 -3.27 13.90 16.25
CA GLY A 665 -4.56 13.72 16.91
C GLY A 665 -5.47 14.94 16.76
N SER A 666 -6.68 14.86 17.30
CA SER A 666 -7.59 16.00 17.36
C SER A 666 -7.23 16.99 18.47
N CYS A 667 -7.57 18.28 18.27
CA CYS A 667 -7.41 19.33 19.28
C CYS A 667 -8.07 18.95 20.62
N ALA A 668 -9.31 18.44 20.56
CA ALA A 668 -10.05 17.97 21.73
C ALA A 668 -9.33 16.85 22.49
N THR A 669 -8.69 15.91 21.78
CA THR A 669 -7.91 14.83 22.42
C THR A 669 -6.68 15.38 23.10
N PHE A 670 -5.92 16.27 22.46
CA PHE A 670 -4.74 16.88 23.08
C PHE A 670 -5.09 17.77 24.28
N GLU A 671 -6.22 18.50 24.26
CA GLU A 671 -6.65 19.31 25.40
C GLU A 671 -7.22 18.47 26.57
N SER A 672 -7.78 17.29 26.30
CA SER A 672 -8.21 16.35 27.35
C SER A 672 -7.05 15.72 28.14
N VAL A 673 -5.81 15.84 27.65
CA VAL A 673 -4.61 15.32 28.32
C VAL A 673 -4.15 16.34 29.37
N PRO A 674 -3.92 15.92 30.63
CA PRO A 674 -3.44 16.83 31.67
C PRO A 674 -2.05 17.38 31.32
N ILE A 675 -1.73 18.57 31.83
CA ILE A 675 -0.39 19.16 31.69
C ILE A 675 0.65 18.18 32.23
N LEU A 676 1.59 17.77 31.38
CA LEU A 676 2.61 16.80 31.74
C LEU A 676 3.88 17.51 32.22
N ASN A 677 4.51 16.98 33.27
CA ASN A 677 5.84 17.40 33.68
C ASN A 677 6.87 16.75 32.75
N LEU A 678 7.51 17.55 31.87
CA LEU A 678 8.33 17.09 30.76
C LEU A 678 9.76 17.71 30.81
N PRO A 679 10.51 17.52 31.93
CA PRO A 679 11.80 18.20 32.19
C PRO A 679 12.98 17.70 31.34
N ALA A 680 12.78 16.67 30.52
CA ALA A 680 13.79 16.12 29.61
C ALA A 680 13.46 16.39 28.12
N LEU A 681 12.31 17.01 27.83
CA LEU A 681 11.83 17.17 26.46
C LEU A 681 12.62 18.27 25.77
N ASP A 682 13.24 17.91 24.64
CA ASP A 682 14.06 18.80 23.80
C ASP A 682 13.37 19.08 22.46
N ASP A 683 12.52 18.16 22.00
CA ASP A 683 11.91 18.15 20.66
C ASP A 683 10.42 17.74 20.71
N ALA A 684 9.54 18.51 20.08
CA ALA A 684 8.13 18.18 19.97
C ALA A 684 7.60 18.47 18.56
N HIS A 685 6.92 17.48 17.98
CA HIS A 685 6.28 17.56 16.67
C HIS A 685 4.79 17.22 16.82
N ILE A 686 3.94 18.24 16.94
CA ILE A 686 2.49 18.10 17.16
C ILE A 686 1.74 18.36 15.84
N ARG A 687 0.90 17.41 15.45
CA ARG A 687 0.02 17.50 14.27
C ARG A 687 -1.44 17.53 14.73
N LEU A 688 -2.04 18.71 14.69
CA LEU A 688 -3.41 18.97 15.11
C LEU A 688 -4.40 18.71 13.97
N SER A 689 -5.63 18.37 14.30
CA SER A 689 -6.73 18.17 13.34
C SER A 689 -8.10 18.35 14.01
N GLY A 690 -9.16 18.45 13.20
CA GLY A 690 -10.50 18.77 13.69
C GLY A 690 -10.64 20.22 14.16
N PRO A 691 -11.79 20.60 14.73
CA PRO A 691 -12.04 21.98 15.15
C PRO A 691 -11.03 22.43 16.21
N SER A 692 -10.61 23.68 16.12
CA SER A 692 -9.73 24.31 17.10
C SER A 692 -10.41 24.36 18.47
N THR A 693 -9.68 24.02 19.52
CA THR A 693 -10.15 24.16 20.91
C THR A 693 -9.28 25.19 21.64
N LEU A 694 -9.56 25.51 22.91
CA LEU A 694 -8.94 26.67 23.56
C LEU A 694 -7.44 26.46 23.82
N ARG A 695 -7.04 25.25 24.26
CA ARG A 695 -5.66 24.94 24.68
C ARG A 695 -5.14 23.58 24.16
N PRO A 696 -5.13 23.32 22.83
CA PRO A 696 -4.72 22.04 22.26
C PRO A 696 -3.24 21.70 22.46
N LEU A 697 -2.40 22.64 22.93
CA LEU A 697 -0.97 22.42 23.20
C LEU A 697 -0.65 22.35 24.70
N ASN A 698 -1.66 22.38 25.60
CA ASN A 698 -1.45 22.53 27.04
C ASN A 698 -0.65 21.38 27.68
N LEU A 699 -0.67 20.18 27.08
CA LEU A 699 0.14 19.04 27.50
C LEU A 699 1.65 19.34 27.55
N LEU A 700 2.13 20.31 26.75
CA LEU A 700 3.51 20.78 26.72
C LEU A 700 3.82 21.86 27.78
N GLY A 701 2.83 22.32 28.56
CA GLY A 701 2.99 23.42 29.51
C GLY A 701 4.04 23.19 30.61
N GLY A 702 4.40 21.93 30.89
CA GLY A 702 5.50 21.56 31.81
C GLY A 702 6.82 21.23 31.13
N ALA A 703 7.01 21.55 29.83
CA ALA A 703 8.21 21.24 29.06
C ALA A 703 9.25 22.38 29.12
N SER A 704 9.82 22.64 30.30
CA SER A 704 10.74 23.76 30.55
C SER A 704 12.05 23.71 29.76
N THR A 705 12.45 22.55 29.23
CA THR A 705 13.67 22.35 28.44
C THR A 705 13.46 22.34 26.93
N LEU A 706 12.22 22.50 26.45
CA LEU A 706 11.86 22.32 25.05
C LEU A 706 12.55 23.35 24.16
N ARG A 707 13.38 22.89 23.21
CA ARG A 707 14.17 23.74 22.31
C ARG A 707 13.58 23.84 20.91
N ARG A 708 13.01 22.74 20.41
CA ARG A 708 12.46 22.62 19.05
C ARG A 708 10.99 22.22 19.11
N LEU A 709 10.13 23.06 18.55
CA LEU A 709 8.70 22.78 18.47
C LEU A 709 8.19 22.97 17.05
N THR A 710 7.61 21.92 16.49
CA THR A 710 6.87 21.94 15.23
C THR A 710 5.38 21.74 15.53
N VAL A 711 4.54 22.71 15.17
CA VAL A 711 3.07 22.60 15.23
C VAL A 711 2.53 22.71 13.80
N ARG A 712 1.84 21.66 13.35
CA ARG A 712 1.16 21.65 12.05
C ARG A 712 -0.32 21.38 12.23
N CYS A 713 -1.14 22.34 11.82
CA CYS A 713 -2.56 22.16 11.64
C CYS A 713 -2.80 21.41 10.33
N ILE A 714 -3.41 20.23 10.39
CA ILE A 714 -3.76 19.46 9.20
C ILE A 714 -5.10 19.98 8.69
N ARG A 715 -5.05 20.81 7.65
CA ARG A 715 -6.22 21.15 6.84
C ARG A 715 -6.61 19.93 6.01
N ARG A 716 -7.87 19.52 6.09
CA ARG A 716 -8.51 18.64 5.10
C ARG A 716 -9.38 19.53 4.22
N GLU A 717 -9.20 19.43 2.91
CA GLU A 717 -9.89 20.28 1.93
C GLU A 717 -11.42 20.15 2.04
N ALA A 718 -11.92 18.98 2.43
CA ALA A 718 -13.34 18.71 2.63
C ALA A 718 -13.95 19.21 3.96
N GLU A 719 -13.15 19.68 4.93
CA GLU A 719 -13.67 20.00 6.28
C GLU A 719 -14.20 21.44 6.42
N GLY A 720 -13.87 22.37 5.52
CA GLY A 720 -14.47 23.72 5.44
C GLY A 720 -14.21 24.67 6.63
N PHE A 721 -13.79 24.16 7.79
CA PHE A 721 -13.59 24.94 9.00
C PHE A 721 -12.34 25.82 8.94
N ILE A 722 -12.52 27.08 9.31
CA ILE A 722 -11.46 28.05 9.57
C ILE A 722 -10.89 27.72 10.95
N TRP A 723 -9.56 27.68 11.08
CA TRP A 723 -8.92 27.50 12.38
C TRP A 723 -9.21 28.71 13.27
N ALA A 724 -9.81 28.48 14.43
CA ALA A 724 -10.04 29.55 15.40
C ALA A 724 -8.75 29.79 16.21
N PRO A 725 -8.47 31.04 16.63
CA PRO A 725 -7.32 31.34 17.47
C PRO A 725 -7.35 30.54 18.77
N PHE A 726 -6.21 30.01 19.20
CA PHE A 726 -6.08 29.24 20.44
C PHE A 726 -4.88 29.69 21.27
N GLU A 727 -4.89 29.40 22.58
CA GLU A 727 -3.81 29.83 23.47
C GLU A 727 -2.53 29.00 23.26
N PHE A 728 -1.43 29.69 22.96
CA PHE A 728 -0.11 29.09 22.89
C PHE A 728 0.52 28.99 24.30
N PRO A 729 1.12 27.85 24.70
CA PRO A 729 1.75 27.70 26.01
C PRO A 729 3.03 28.54 26.13
N ARG A 730 3.34 29.00 27.35
CA ARG A 730 4.53 29.83 27.64
C ARG A 730 5.82 29.00 27.64
N LEU A 731 6.40 28.83 26.46
CA LEU A 731 7.59 28.00 26.22
C LEU A 731 8.85 28.86 26.04
N SER A 732 9.35 29.43 27.15
CA SER A 732 10.45 30.40 27.17
C SER A 732 11.86 29.84 26.91
N SER A 733 11.98 28.59 26.47
CA SER A 733 13.26 27.91 26.17
C SER A 733 13.43 27.57 24.69
N LEU A 734 12.43 27.90 23.85
CA LEU A 734 12.42 27.58 22.43
C LEU A 734 13.50 28.35 21.68
N THR A 735 14.33 27.62 20.95
CA THR A 735 15.34 28.16 20.03
C THR A 735 14.95 27.95 18.56
N SER A 736 14.03 27.03 18.27
CA SER A 736 13.53 26.73 16.93
C SER A 736 12.03 26.46 16.97
N LEU A 737 11.27 27.13 16.12
CA LEU A 737 9.81 27.07 16.07
C LEU A 737 9.34 26.97 14.62
N THR A 738 8.53 25.96 14.33
CA THR A 738 7.95 25.69 13.01
C THR A 738 6.44 25.68 13.13
N LEU A 739 5.74 26.58 12.45
CA LEU A 739 4.28 26.74 12.53
C LEU A 739 3.65 26.66 11.14
N THR A 740 2.79 25.66 10.91
CA THR A 740 2.15 25.42 9.61
C THR A 740 0.63 25.43 9.73
N ALA A 741 -0.02 26.32 8.97
CA ALA A 741 -1.47 26.48 8.86
C ALA A 741 -2.20 26.87 10.16
N LEU A 742 -1.55 27.66 11.03
CA LEU A 742 -2.16 28.25 12.23
C LEU A 742 -2.77 29.63 11.91
N PRO A 743 -3.75 30.12 12.70
CA PRO A 743 -4.24 31.50 12.59
C PRO A 743 -3.15 32.52 12.95
N THR A 744 -3.10 33.66 12.26
CA THR A 744 -2.02 34.66 12.40
C THR A 744 -1.90 35.16 13.84
N THR A 745 -3.04 35.40 14.50
CA THR A 745 -3.13 35.75 15.93
C THR A 745 -2.46 34.74 16.86
N THR A 746 -2.60 33.44 16.58
CA THR A 746 -1.99 32.37 17.38
C THR A 746 -0.47 32.39 17.21
N VAL A 747 0.00 32.60 15.97
CA VAL A 747 1.44 32.76 15.68
C VAL A 747 2.01 33.97 16.41
N LEU A 748 1.38 35.15 16.35
CA LEU A 748 1.86 36.33 17.07
C LEU A 748 1.91 36.11 18.59
N SER A 749 0.92 35.41 19.16
CA SER A 749 0.94 35.05 20.59
C SER A 749 2.10 34.11 20.94
N ALA A 750 2.45 33.17 20.05
CA ALA A 750 3.59 32.28 20.25
C ALA A 750 4.91 33.04 20.23
N LEU A 751 5.09 33.96 19.27
CA LEU A 751 6.30 34.79 19.15
C LEU A 751 6.52 35.71 20.36
N GLN A 752 5.45 36.22 20.96
CA GLN A 752 5.54 37.00 22.21
C GLN A 752 6.09 36.19 23.40
N TYR A 753 5.91 34.87 23.42
CA TYR A 753 6.39 34.00 24.51
C TYR A 753 7.82 33.47 24.33
N CYS A 754 8.38 33.57 23.11
CA CYS A 754 9.74 33.10 22.81
C CYS A 754 10.65 34.20 22.19
N SER A 755 10.26 35.48 22.31
CA SER A 755 10.93 36.64 21.71
C SER A 755 12.43 36.71 21.98
N ASP A 756 12.82 36.31 23.19
CA ASP A 756 14.19 36.50 23.69
C ASP A 756 15.11 35.31 23.41
N THR A 757 14.53 34.14 23.05
CA THR A 757 15.28 32.87 22.89
C THR A 757 15.22 32.27 21.50
N LEU A 758 14.25 32.66 20.67
CA LEU A 758 14.06 32.06 19.36
C LEU A 758 15.18 32.46 18.39
N VAL A 759 15.86 31.47 17.81
CA VAL A 759 16.99 31.64 16.87
C VAL A 759 16.58 31.32 15.43
N PHE A 760 15.70 30.34 15.25
CA PHE A 760 15.14 29.93 13.97
C PHE A 760 13.60 29.94 14.01
N LEU A 761 12.97 30.53 13.01
CA LEU A 761 11.52 30.54 12.83
C LEU A 761 11.16 30.09 11.40
N HIS A 762 10.34 29.06 11.27
CA HIS A 762 9.67 28.70 10.02
C HIS A 762 8.16 28.93 10.15
N VAL A 763 7.53 29.61 9.19
CA VAL A 763 6.07 29.75 9.13
C VAL A 763 5.52 29.53 7.72
N GLU A 764 4.50 28.70 7.61
CA GLU A 764 3.70 28.44 6.40
C GLU A 764 2.24 28.78 6.72
N LEU A 765 1.70 29.87 6.13
CA LEU A 765 0.31 30.33 6.35
C LEU A 765 -0.45 30.40 5.03
N TYR A 766 -1.70 29.95 5.02
CA TYR A 766 -2.59 30.15 3.87
C TYR A 766 -3.61 31.23 4.19
N ARG A 767 -3.81 32.21 3.30
CA ARG A 767 -4.73 33.32 3.52
C ARG A 767 -6.16 32.83 3.75
N LEU A 768 -6.69 33.16 4.92
CA LEU A 768 -8.07 32.89 5.29
C LEU A 768 -8.92 34.12 4.92
N ARG A 769 -9.93 33.94 4.06
CA ARG A 769 -10.80 35.02 3.53
C ARG A 769 -11.60 35.80 4.58
N SER A 770 -11.39 35.57 5.87
CA SER A 770 -12.10 36.20 6.99
C SER A 770 -11.22 36.68 8.15
N GLU A 771 -9.88 36.68 8.04
CA GLU A 771 -9.05 37.32 9.09
C GLU A 771 -9.21 38.85 9.01
N GLN A 772 -9.60 39.48 10.11
CA GLN A 772 -9.62 40.94 10.21
C GLN A 772 -8.18 41.47 10.28
N PRO A 773 -7.88 42.61 9.64
CA PRO A 773 -6.55 43.20 9.69
C PRO A 773 -6.14 43.52 11.12
N LEU A 774 -4.98 43.00 11.53
CA LEU A 774 -4.47 43.14 12.90
C LEU A 774 -3.92 44.56 13.14
N PRO A 775 -4.03 45.10 14.38
CA PRO A 775 -3.59 46.46 14.69
C PRO A 775 -2.08 46.62 14.49
N THR A 776 -1.69 47.44 13.51
CA THR A 776 -0.34 47.51 12.91
C THR A 776 0.74 48.16 13.79
N ASN A 777 0.39 48.58 15.00
CA ASN A 777 1.22 49.43 15.87
C ASN A 777 1.93 48.66 17.00
N GLN A 778 1.71 47.35 17.16
CA GLN A 778 2.34 46.54 18.21
C GLN A 778 3.36 45.57 17.59
N TYR A 779 4.64 45.75 17.92
CA TYR A 779 5.74 44.94 17.40
C TYR A 779 6.37 44.05 18.47
N THR A 780 6.62 42.79 18.14
CA THR A 780 7.37 41.86 19.00
C THR A 780 8.87 41.98 18.70
N LYS A 781 9.69 42.31 19.71
CA LYS A 781 11.15 42.44 19.54
C LYS A 781 11.83 41.08 19.69
N MET A 782 12.25 40.49 18.58
CA MET A 782 12.91 39.18 18.53
C MET A 782 14.42 39.36 18.72
N THR A 783 14.95 39.27 19.95
CA THR A 783 16.35 39.69 20.23
C THR A 783 17.41 38.71 19.76
N SER A 784 17.04 37.46 19.48
CA SER A 784 17.96 36.35 19.20
C SER A 784 17.73 35.67 17.85
N LEU A 785 16.77 36.15 17.06
CA LEU A 785 16.34 35.52 15.81
C LEU A 785 17.36 35.79 14.70
N LEU A 786 18.09 34.75 14.28
CA LEU A 786 19.14 34.81 13.26
C LEU A 786 18.62 34.43 11.87
N LYS A 787 17.68 33.49 11.78
CA LYS A 787 17.13 32.99 10.51
C LYS A 787 15.60 32.88 10.57
N ILE A 788 14.95 33.37 9.53
CA ILE A 788 13.50 33.24 9.31
C ILE A 788 13.22 32.64 7.94
N GLU A 789 12.26 31.72 7.88
CA GLU A 789 11.80 31.06 6.66
C GLU A 789 10.27 31.18 6.60
N LEU A 790 9.77 31.89 5.59
CA LEU A 790 8.36 32.22 5.45
C LEU A 790 7.87 31.70 4.11
N SER A 791 6.73 31.03 4.13
CA SER A 791 6.11 30.46 2.94
C SER A 791 4.68 30.94 2.81
N ASP A 792 4.21 31.06 1.57
CA ASP A 792 2.84 31.42 1.24
C ASP A 792 2.51 32.80 1.89
N SER A 793 1.35 32.97 2.53
CA SER A 793 0.97 34.21 3.24
C SER A 793 1.79 34.48 4.52
N GLY A 794 2.73 33.60 4.90
CA GLY A 794 3.54 33.72 6.12
C GLY A 794 4.44 34.97 6.17
N HIS A 795 4.70 35.58 5.02
CA HIS A 795 5.54 36.77 4.89
C HIS A 795 4.97 38.00 5.63
N GLU A 796 3.65 38.09 5.82
CA GLU A 796 2.98 39.20 6.54
C GLU A 796 3.47 39.34 8.00
N ILE A 797 4.04 38.28 8.60
CA ILE A 797 4.59 38.31 9.97
C ILE A 797 5.75 39.32 10.11
N LEU A 798 6.49 39.59 9.03
CA LEU A 798 7.50 40.66 8.98
C LEU A 798 6.91 42.04 9.32
N GLY A 799 5.59 42.22 9.12
CA GLY A 799 4.78 43.34 9.58
C GLY A 799 4.82 43.59 11.10
N TYR A 800 4.93 42.53 11.90
CA TYR A 800 4.64 42.53 13.34
C TYR A 800 5.86 42.24 14.24
N ILE A 801 7.06 42.06 13.64
CA ILE A 801 8.29 41.77 14.38
C ILE A 801 9.40 42.80 14.16
N ARG A 802 10.30 42.92 15.13
CA ARG A 802 11.59 43.63 15.01
C ARG A 802 12.72 42.69 15.42
N ALA A 803 13.50 42.19 14.47
CA ALA A 803 14.60 41.27 14.71
C ALA A 803 15.95 41.95 14.36
N PRO A 804 16.63 42.62 15.32
CA PRO A 804 17.82 43.43 15.06
C PRO A 804 19.11 42.64 14.80
N VAL A 805 19.05 41.31 14.92
CA VAL A 805 20.18 40.39 14.66
C VAL A 805 19.87 39.38 13.55
N LEU A 806 18.77 39.58 12.81
CA LEU A 806 18.36 38.69 11.72
C LEU A 806 19.37 38.75 10.58
N GLU A 807 20.02 37.63 10.28
CA GLU A 807 21.02 37.52 9.22
C GLU A 807 20.46 36.97 7.92
N GLU A 808 19.40 36.16 7.99
CA GLU A 808 18.92 35.35 6.88
C GLU A 808 17.39 35.33 6.80
N VAL A 809 16.88 35.71 5.63
CA VAL A 809 15.46 35.63 5.27
C VAL A 809 15.33 34.67 4.09
N ILE A 810 14.44 33.69 4.22
CA ILE A 810 14.00 32.82 3.14
C ILE A 810 12.52 33.07 2.90
N LEU A 811 12.16 33.37 1.66
CA LEU A 811 10.78 33.53 1.18
C LEU A 811 10.55 32.49 0.08
N GLN A 812 9.51 31.67 0.19
CA GLN A 812 9.30 30.57 -0.77
C GLN A 812 7.83 30.23 -1.01
N ARG A 813 7.49 29.78 -2.23
CA ARG A 813 6.11 29.42 -2.64
C ARG A 813 5.11 30.54 -2.31
N ILE A 814 5.26 31.69 -2.95
CA ILE A 814 4.39 32.85 -2.71
C ILE A 814 3.73 33.24 -4.04
N VAL A 815 2.40 33.21 -4.05
CA VAL A 815 1.54 33.63 -5.18
C VAL A 815 1.07 35.04 -4.86
N VAL A 816 1.62 36.05 -5.54
CA VAL A 816 1.47 37.47 -5.11
C VAL A 816 0.00 37.90 -5.02
N ASP A 817 -0.82 37.47 -5.97
CA ASP A 817 -2.25 37.81 -6.02
C ASP A 817 -3.08 37.15 -4.90
N GLU A 818 -2.70 35.93 -4.49
CA GLU A 818 -3.41 35.19 -3.43
C GLU A 818 -2.89 35.58 -2.05
N ASP A 819 -1.57 35.47 -1.84
CA ASP A 819 -0.88 35.64 -0.56
C ASP A 819 -0.61 37.10 -0.19
N GLY A 820 -0.49 37.99 -1.18
CA GLY A 820 -0.02 39.37 -1.01
C GLY A 820 1.46 39.55 -1.38
N ASP A 821 1.86 40.81 -1.58
CA ASP A 821 3.22 41.16 -1.99
C ASP A 821 4.24 40.99 -0.83
N PRO A 822 5.20 40.05 -0.95
CA PRO A 822 6.19 39.81 0.09
C PRO A 822 7.27 40.90 0.17
N PHE A 823 7.51 41.64 -0.92
CA PHE A 823 8.47 42.74 -1.00
C PHE A 823 7.97 43.99 -0.28
N VAL A 824 6.66 44.24 -0.27
CA VAL A 824 6.05 45.26 0.61
C VAL A 824 6.30 44.92 2.09
N SER A 825 6.06 43.67 2.49
CA SER A 825 6.28 43.22 3.87
C SER A 825 7.76 43.27 4.28
N LEU A 826 8.67 42.84 3.39
CA LEU A 826 10.12 42.89 3.63
C LEU A 826 10.66 44.34 3.64
N SER A 827 10.18 45.22 2.75
CA SER A 827 10.52 46.64 2.72
C SER A 827 10.10 47.36 4.00
N ALA A 828 8.89 47.09 4.48
CA ALA A 828 8.38 47.63 5.72
C ALA A 828 9.19 47.13 6.93
N PHE A 829 9.61 45.87 6.93
CA PHE A 829 10.50 45.31 7.96
C PHE A 829 11.88 45.95 7.94
N ALA A 830 12.53 46.06 6.77
CA ALA A 830 13.85 46.66 6.62
C ALA A 830 13.85 48.14 7.07
N SER A 831 12.82 48.89 6.68
CA SER A 831 12.64 50.31 7.06
C SER A 831 12.41 50.53 8.57
N ARG A 832 12.05 49.47 9.33
CA ARG A 832 11.82 49.52 10.79
C ARG A 832 13.06 49.15 11.61
N GLN A 833 14.15 48.67 11.00
CA GLN A 833 15.37 48.31 11.74
C GLN A 833 16.22 49.54 12.09
N LEU A 834 16.97 49.44 13.18
CA LEU A 834 17.94 50.46 13.60
C LEU A 834 19.11 50.55 12.60
N PRO A 835 19.86 51.68 12.55
CA PRO A 835 20.95 51.87 11.59
C PRO A 835 22.19 51.03 11.96
N ASN A 836 22.14 49.74 11.62
CA ASN A 836 23.24 48.79 11.39
C ASN A 836 22.60 47.44 11.00
N GLN A 837 22.28 47.25 9.73
CA GLN A 837 21.56 46.07 9.25
C GLN A 837 22.40 44.78 9.41
N SER A 838 21.81 43.77 10.04
CA SER A 838 22.38 42.42 10.18
C SER A 838 22.10 41.50 9.00
N LEU A 839 21.07 41.81 8.20
CA LEU A 839 20.54 40.97 7.13
C LEU A 839 21.54 40.86 5.97
N GLN A 840 22.17 39.69 5.85
CA GLN A 840 23.25 39.41 4.91
C GLN A 840 22.84 38.40 3.84
N ARG A 841 21.79 37.60 4.06
CA ARG A 841 21.40 36.49 3.19
C ARG A 841 19.89 36.57 2.87
N LEU A 842 19.54 36.59 1.59
CA LEU A 842 18.16 36.56 1.11
C LEU A 842 18.01 35.42 0.11
N THR A 843 17.06 34.53 0.36
CA THR A 843 16.65 33.50 -0.59
C THR A 843 15.20 33.72 -0.99
N LEU A 844 14.95 33.83 -2.29
CA LEU A 844 13.64 33.89 -2.93
C LEU A 844 13.47 32.60 -3.73
N SER A 845 12.41 31.82 -3.52
CA SER A 845 12.26 30.52 -4.19
C SER A 845 10.82 30.19 -4.54
N LEU A 846 10.50 30.12 -5.83
CA LEU A 846 9.14 29.92 -6.33
C LEU A 846 8.21 31.05 -5.85
N ILE A 847 8.64 32.30 -6.07
CA ILE A 847 7.82 33.50 -5.89
C ILE A 847 7.39 33.95 -7.28
N GLU A 848 6.10 34.20 -7.47
CA GLU A 848 5.59 34.80 -8.71
C GLU A 848 6.02 36.26 -8.81
N SER A 849 6.37 36.70 -10.02
CA SER A 849 6.79 38.09 -10.26
C SER A 849 5.57 39.01 -10.11
N PRO A 850 5.65 40.08 -9.30
CA PRO A 850 4.54 41.01 -9.16
C PRO A 850 4.26 41.74 -10.48
N GLU A 851 3.00 42.14 -10.71
CA GLU A 851 2.63 42.94 -11.89
C GLU A 851 3.44 44.25 -12.00
N ASP A 852 3.84 44.80 -10.85
CA ASP A 852 4.69 45.99 -10.72
C ASP A 852 6.03 45.62 -10.06
N GLN A 853 7.14 45.87 -10.78
CA GLN A 853 8.49 45.62 -10.27
C GLN A 853 9.02 46.72 -9.36
N GLU A 854 8.33 47.87 -9.23
CA GLU A 854 8.75 48.95 -8.32
C GLU A 854 8.81 48.47 -6.86
N THR A 855 7.92 47.57 -6.42
CA THR A 855 7.93 47.07 -5.03
C THR A 855 9.16 46.21 -4.72
N PHE A 856 9.56 45.34 -5.66
CA PHE A 856 10.77 44.53 -5.53
C PHE A 856 12.03 45.40 -5.58
N LEU A 857 12.09 46.36 -6.51
CA LEU A 857 13.19 47.31 -6.61
C LEU A 857 13.35 48.15 -5.32
N TYR A 858 12.26 48.72 -4.82
CA TYR A 858 12.21 49.50 -3.58
C TYR A 858 12.64 48.68 -2.36
N CYS A 859 12.39 47.37 -2.38
CA CYS A 859 12.90 46.41 -1.40
C CYS A 859 14.42 46.25 -1.49
N LEU A 860 14.98 46.02 -2.69
CA LEU A 860 16.42 45.84 -2.88
C LEU A 860 17.22 47.10 -2.52
N GLU A 861 16.69 48.28 -2.80
CA GLU A 861 17.31 49.57 -2.40
C GLU A 861 17.49 49.72 -0.89
N ARG A 862 16.72 48.97 -0.09
CA ARG A 862 16.79 48.94 1.39
C ARG A 862 17.69 47.84 1.94
N LEU A 863 18.23 46.95 1.11
CA LEU A 863 19.05 45.81 1.52
C LEU A 863 20.52 46.03 1.17
N ASP A 864 21.05 47.22 1.48
CA ASP A 864 22.37 47.67 1.05
C ASP A 864 23.55 46.88 1.66
N ARG A 865 23.32 46.13 2.74
CA ARG A 865 24.27 45.20 3.38
C ARG A 865 24.15 43.73 2.94
N LEU A 866 23.31 43.42 1.95
CA LEU A 866 23.10 42.05 1.49
C LEU A 866 24.38 41.49 0.83
N ARG A 867 24.79 40.28 1.24
CA ARG A 867 26.03 39.61 0.80
C ARG A 867 25.80 38.36 -0.05
N GLU A 868 24.69 37.65 0.17
CA GLU A 868 24.27 36.49 -0.61
C GLU A 868 22.80 36.68 -1.02
N LEU A 869 22.55 36.70 -2.33
CA LEU A 869 21.23 36.69 -2.93
C LEU A 869 21.06 35.38 -3.69
N ARG A 870 19.99 34.65 -3.37
CA ARG A 870 19.60 33.43 -4.07
C ARG A 870 18.19 33.57 -4.61
N ILE A 871 18.01 33.29 -5.90
CA ILE A 871 16.71 33.33 -6.56
C ILE A 871 16.47 32.03 -7.33
N VAL A 872 15.34 31.39 -7.06
CA VAL A 872 14.80 30.31 -7.88
C VAL A 872 13.45 30.80 -8.38
N ASP A 873 13.34 31.10 -9.68
CA ASP A 873 12.11 31.67 -10.24
C ASP A 873 10.95 30.65 -10.23
N ALA A 874 9.71 31.14 -10.17
CA ALA A 874 8.52 30.31 -10.28
C ALA A 874 8.30 29.84 -11.74
N PRO A 875 8.00 28.54 -12.00
CA PRO A 875 7.69 28.06 -13.34
C PRO A 875 6.47 28.78 -13.94
N GLY A 876 6.63 29.38 -15.12
CA GLY A 876 5.56 30.11 -15.81
C GLY A 876 5.44 31.60 -15.44
N SER A 877 6.18 32.06 -14.43
CA SER A 877 6.35 33.49 -14.13
C SER A 877 7.50 34.08 -14.95
N PRO A 878 7.48 35.37 -15.34
CA PRO A 878 8.69 36.05 -15.79
C PRO A 878 9.74 36.10 -14.67
N PRO A 879 11.05 36.16 -14.98
CA PRO A 879 12.10 36.23 -13.97
C PRO A 879 11.98 37.44 -13.06
N LEU A 880 12.31 37.28 -11.77
CA LEU A 880 12.32 38.40 -10.82
C LEU A 880 13.42 39.43 -11.13
N LEU A 881 14.58 39.00 -11.62
CA LEU A 881 15.66 39.90 -12.04
C LEU A 881 15.61 40.15 -13.55
N THR A 882 15.17 41.35 -13.92
CA THR A 882 15.17 41.86 -15.30
C THR A 882 16.52 42.46 -15.68
N ALA A 883 16.74 42.67 -16.98
CA ALA A 883 17.95 43.30 -17.51
C ALA A 883 18.20 44.72 -16.95
N GLU A 884 17.13 45.45 -16.64
CA GLU A 884 17.19 46.76 -15.96
C GLU A 884 17.70 46.62 -14.52
N LEU A 885 17.18 45.67 -13.74
CA LEU A 885 17.66 45.41 -12.38
C LEU A 885 19.13 45.00 -12.34
N PHE A 886 19.58 44.17 -13.29
CA PHE A 886 21.01 43.87 -13.46
C PHE A 886 21.82 45.12 -13.83
N SER A 887 21.30 45.97 -14.72
CA SER A 887 21.97 47.22 -15.12
C SER A 887 22.10 48.21 -13.96
N ARG A 888 21.11 48.27 -13.05
CA ARG A 888 21.19 49.03 -11.79
C ARG A 888 22.13 48.41 -10.75
N MET A 889 22.49 47.13 -10.88
CA MET A 889 23.56 46.50 -10.11
C MET A 889 24.95 46.67 -10.75
N ASN A 890 25.09 47.26 -11.93
CA ASN A 890 26.39 47.64 -12.48
C ASN A 890 26.99 48.76 -11.64
N CYS A 891 28.23 48.61 -11.21
CA CYS A 891 28.95 49.67 -10.53
C CYS A 891 29.77 50.47 -11.55
N ILE A 892 29.21 51.59 -12.02
CA ILE A 892 29.81 52.52 -12.98
C ILE A 892 30.17 53.81 -12.24
N GLU A 893 31.21 54.53 -12.68
CA GLU A 893 31.53 55.85 -12.11
C GLU A 893 30.30 56.77 -12.16
N ASP A 894 30.10 57.54 -11.07
CA ASP A 894 28.97 58.43 -10.80
C ASP A 894 27.55 57.82 -10.65
N SER A 895 27.35 56.49 -10.64
CA SER A 895 26.03 55.86 -10.43
C SER A 895 25.83 55.18 -9.05
N GLN A 896 24.61 55.24 -8.50
CA GLN A 896 24.29 54.58 -7.23
C GLN A 896 24.06 53.07 -7.43
N CYS A 897 25.14 52.28 -7.29
CA CYS A 897 25.12 50.83 -7.49
C CYS A 897 24.21 50.10 -6.49
N LEU A 898 23.26 49.30 -6.99
CA LEU A 898 22.31 48.48 -6.22
C LEU A 898 23.01 47.24 -5.61
N LEU A 899 22.72 46.92 -4.35
CA LEU A 899 23.38 45.84 -3.57
C LEU A 899 24.93 45.87 -3.62
N PRO A 900 25.60 46.92 -3.10
CA PRO A 900 27.05 47.11 -3.24
C PRO A 900 27.92 46.11 -2.44
N GLU A 901 27.37 45.46 -1.41
CA GLU A 901 28.07 44.44 -0.61
C GLU A 901 27.84 42.99 -1.09
N LEU A 902 27.15 42.79 -2.22
CA LEU A 902 26.81 41.45 -2.73
C LEU A 902 28.06 40.69 -3.20
N THR A 903 28.39 39.63 -2.48
CA THR A 903 29.56 38.75 -2.74
C THR A 903 29.19 37.44 -3.42
N LYS A 904 27.93 37.01 -3.34
CA LYS A 904 27.45 35.76 -3.94
C LYS A 904 26.08 35.93 -4.57
N LEU A 905 25.92 35.37 -5.77
CA LEU A 905 24.66 35.34 -6.50
C LEU A 905 24.41 33.91 -6.97
N SER A 906 23.24 33.36 -6.67
CA SER A 906 22.81 32.01 -7.11
C SER A 906 21.44 32.13 -7.74
N LEU A 907 21.33 31.83 -9.02
CA LEU A 907 20.11 31.99 -9.82
C LEU A 907 19.70 30.65 -10.40
N ARG A 908 18.39 30.41 -10.52
CA ARG A 908 17.84 29.26 -11.22
C ARG A 908 16.54 29.64 -11.91
N PHE A 909 16.58 29.59 -13.23
CA PHE A 909 15.48 29.95 -14.12
C PHE A 909 14.63 28.73 -14.51
N TYR A 910 13.39 28.98 -14.92
CA TYR A 910 12.45 27.98 -15.45
C TYR A 910 11.75 28.53 -16.70
N PRO A 911 11.66 27.77 -17.82
CA PRO A 911 12.30 26.48 -18.08
C PRO A 911 13.84 26.56 -18.09
N ARG A 912 14.53 25.43 -18.01
CA ARG A 912 15.99 25.38 -17.82
C ARG A 912 16.83 25.75 -19.04
N ASP A 913 16.20 25.83 -20.21
CA ASP A 913 16.93 25.60 -21.46
C ASP A 913 17.45 26.90 -22.14
N GLU A 914 16.85 28.07 -21.88
CA GLU A 914 17.33 29.35 -22.42
C GLU A 914 17.15 30.52 -21.43
N LEU A 915 18.26 31.23 -21.13
CA LEU A 915 18.24 32.53 -20.46
C LEU A 915 18.02 33.63 -21.51
N PRO A 916 17.06 34.56 -21.36
CA PRO A 916 16.85 35.64 -22.32
C PRO A 916 18.12 36.46 -22.58
N GLU A 917 18.42 36.71 -23.86
CA GLU A 917 19.68 37.32 -24.30
C GLU A 917 19.96 38.68 -23.63
N GLU A 918 18.93 39.49 -23.42
CA GLU A 918 19.01 40.79 -22.73
C GLU A 918 19.43 40.64 -21.27
N ILE A 919 18.84 39.67 -20.55
CA ILE A 919 19.20 39.34 -19.17
C ILE A 919 20.63 38.78 -19.11
N ARG A 920 20.99 37.93 -20.09
CA ARG A 920 22.34 37.37 -20.21
C ARG A 920 23.40 38.47 -20.37
N ILE A 921 23.17 39.43 -21.27
CA ILE A 921 24.09 40.56 -21.51
C ILE A 921 24.21 41.44 -20.26
N ALA A 922 23.10 41.80 -19.62
CA ALA A 922 23.09 42.63 -18.43
C ALA A 922 23.78 41.94 -17.23
N LEU A 923 23.55 40.64 -17.04
CA LEU A 923 24.23 39.84 -16.02
C LEU A 923 25.75 39.83 -16.22
N TYR A 924 26.24 39.60 -17.44
CA TYR A 924 27.68 39.62 -17.72
C TYR A 924 28.30 41.02 -17.52
N GLY A 925 27.57 42.09 -17.87
CA GLY A 925 27.99 43.47 -17.57
C GLY A 925 28.12 43.74 -16.06
N MET A 926 27.17 43.24 -15.27
CA MET A 926 27.18 43.36 -13.82
C MET A 926 28.36 42.62 -13.20
N VAL A 927 28.61 41.37 -13.63
CA VAL A 927 29.77 40.57 -13.19
C VAL A 927 31.09 41.28 -13.51
N ALA A 928 31.27 41.76 -14.75
CA ALA A 928 32.49 42.47 -15.15
C ALA A 928 32.72 43.76 -14.35
N SER A 929 31.67 44.49 -14.00
CA SER A 929 31.77 45.70 -13.15
C SER A 929 32.19 45.44 -11.69
N ARG A 930 32.31 44.16 -11.28
CA ARG A 930 32.59 43.73 -9.90
C ARG A 930 33.80 42.80 -9.79
N GLU A 931 34.71 42.81 -10.77
CA GLU A 931 35.96 42.03 -10.72
C GLU A 931 36.99 42.57 -9.71
N GLU A 932 36.99 43.89 -9.47
CA GLU A 932 37.86 44.57 -8.50
C GLU A 932 37.06 45.38 -7.46
N ALA A 933 37.65 45.61 -6.28
CA ALA A 933 36.99 46.32 -5.17
C ALA A 933 37.30 47.83 -5.17
N TYR A 934 36.36 48.65 -5.64
CA TYR A 934 36.53 50.10 -5.69
C TYR A 934 35.86 50.85 -4.51
N PRO A 935 36.45 51.95 -4.03
CA PRO A 935 35.83 52.84 -3.03
C PRO A 935 34.87 53.83 -3.72
N PHE A 936 33.59 53.80 -3.36
CA PHE A 936 32.56 54.68 -3.92
C PHE A 936 31.77 55.38 -2.81
N SER A 937 31.74 56.72 -2.80
CA SER A 937 30.86 57.54 -1.95
C SER A 937 30.67 57.00 -0.51
N LEU A 938 31.75 56.97 0.27
CA LEU A 938 31.82 56.48 1.67
C LEU A 938 31.51 54.97 1.87
N ARG A 939 31.37 54.18 0.82
CA ARG A 939 31.11 52.72 0.87
C ARG A 939 32.10 51.95 0.00
N LYS A 940 32.33 50.68 0.33
CA LYS A 940 33.21 49.79 -0.43
C LYS A 940 32.36 48.85 -1.26
N VAL A 941 32.52 48.85 -2.59
CA VAL A 941 31.94 47.82 -3.44
C VAL A 941 32.72 46.53 -3.24
N HIS A 942 32.01 45.42 -3.06
CA HIS A 942 32.61 44.10 -2.90
C HIS A 942 32.70 43.34 -4.22
N VAL A 943 33.79 42.59 -4.38
CA VAL A 943 33.98 41.67 -5.52
C VAL A 943 32.94 40.54 -5.45
N LEU A 944 32.35 40.18 -6.59
CA LEU A 944 31.48 39.02 -6.71
C LEU A 944 32.35 37.75 -6.69
N GLN A 945 32.36 37.03 -5.57
CA GLN A 945 33.22 35.87 -5.32
C GLN A 945 32.65 34.55 -5.85
N TYR A 946 31.32 34.49 -6.05
CA TYR A 946 30.63 33.27 -6.44
C TYR A 946 29.38 33.58 -7.26
N LEU A 947 29.28 32.96 -8.43
CA LEU A 947 28.10 32.96 -9.29
C LEU A 947 27.71 31.51 -9.58
N GLU A 948 26.45 31.16 -9.32
CA GLU A 948 25.82 29.88 -9.66
C GLU A 948 24.60 30.16 -10.57
N LEU A 949 24.50 29.43 -11.68
CA LEU A 949 23.44 29.51 -12.70
C LEU A 949 22.89 28.10 -13.00
#